data_AF-I2QRP9-F1
#
_entry.id   AF-I2QRP9-F1
#
_cell.length_a   1.000
_cell.length_b   1.000
_cell.length_c   1.000
_cell.angle_alpha   90.00
_cell.angle_beta   90.00
_cell.angle_gamma   90.00
#
_symmetry.space_group_name_H-M   'P 1'
#
loop_
_entity.id
_entity.type
_entity.pdbx_description
1 polymer ?
#
loop_
_entity_poly.entity_id
_entity_poly.type
_entity_poly.pdbx_seq_one_letter_code
_entity_poly.pdbx_strand_id
1 'polypeptide(L)'
;MSISSINYSSSVLGSQIRNINQQLTDLSTQLSTGKLSQNYSGMGTNEGFAIAGRAQISNIAAYTDTMTNVNVSINLANTALQSLTTIRNTVQTGSANTAQDLNVNGQTVAQNTAAAQFGSMVGVLNTQSGNRYLFSGTAFNTPSVANAGDIINGTTTQAGFKTVMAERQAADLGANGMGRLVLAAPQPTPSSVKVSEDAAVSPFGLKIAAVSSTLTGATVTGPSGSPVSFSVDLNGVNPKNGDKLSVQFTLPDGSTEQIDLTASTATPTPVGSFAIDASVPVNPNNTATNLNTALNTAIKKLAGTSLVAASAVTAGDNFFNTAGSATANVAATGNLRSYTSTTGTGSVALQDSALAVASTTTSLDSSATPHLNGTILNALANVPTGTTLTITGASGAHTITFDPNVTTVTTASGNTTIGLASGSAANVSDILNAIATAAGIPAANVTLSASGNIQIATGTGTDVAITGGSAATALGLSSVTRGNVPSTPPITGSTVLSGTATAGGPEVLSAAFQAGSAGPPAVNPDTITVNGQTLTFVASGAAGPNQINITDNITTLLGKIDQITGTTKPSTIHGGVITINTDDPGSLNITSSNSTAFSALGFTTSPVTAAKAPLRVGSSPLGSATTLVNGSATTVQWYLGNDGPGSPRSTAMARVDDSVTVQYGAQANEDAIRKELQAVAVFGTFSTSPTGQYSGGQVAALSVRVTQALTKQPGQQSIEDIQTDLAMAQNTMKDAGTRQTQAKAQLQTIIDQAESASPDQVASEILSLQNALQASYQVTSNLSQLSLVKFL
;
A
#
# COMPACT_ATOMS: atom_id res chain seq x y z
N MET A 1 -81.49 42.45 12.49
CA MET A 1 -80.28 41.89 11.85
C MET A 1 -79.60 42.97 11.04
N SER A 2 -78.26 42.92 10.97
CA SER A 2 -77.35 43.80 10.21
C SER A 2 -76.88 45.08 10.93
N ILE A 3 -75.67 45.02 11.51
CA ILE A 3 -74.51 45.95 11.38
C ILE A 3 -73.30 45.14 11.91
N SER A 4 -72.84 44.15 11.14
CA SER A 4 -71.59 43.41 11.44
C SER A 4 -70.77 43.09 10.19
N SER A 5 -71.28 43.38 9.00
CA SER A 5 -70.59 43.12 7.72
C SER A 5 -69.56 44.20 7.33
N ILE A 6 -69.68 45.43 7.85
CA ILE A 6 -68.81 46.55 7.42
C ILE A 6 -67.41 46.47 8.06
N ASN A 7 -67.29 46.00 9.30
CA ASN A 7 -65.99 45.89 9.99
C ASN A 7 -65.17 44.67 9.53
N TYR A 8 -65.83 43.62 9.06
CA TYR A 8 -65.17 42.46 8.44
C TYR A 8 -64.60 42.82 7.06
N SER A 9 -65.35 43.60 6.28
CA SER A 9 -64.96 44.04 4.93
C SER A 9 -63.74 44.97 4.95
N SER A 10 -63.70 45.94 5.87
CA SER A 10 -62.56 46.87 6.04
C SER A 10 -61.30 46.19 6.60
N SER A 11 -61.47 45.21 7.51
CA SER A 11 -60.38 44.37 8.04
C SER A 11 -59.74 43.51 6.94
N VAL A 12 -60.57 42.85 6.13
CA VAL A 12 -60.11 42.00 5.03
C VAL A 12 -59.43 42.83 3.94
N LEU A 13 -60.00 43.96 3.52
CA LEU A 13 -59.39 44.86 2.53
C LEU A 13 -58.09 45.51 3.04
N GLY A 14 -58.04 45.95 4.30
CA GLY A 14 -56.83 46.49 4.90
C GLY A 14 -55.73 45.44 5.11
N SER A 15 -56.09 44.16 5.28
CA SER A 15 -55.13 43.04 5.29
C SER A 15 -54.60 42.73 3.89
N GLN A 16 -55.44 42.80 2.85
CA GLN A 16 -55.05 42.62 1.45
C GLN A 16 -54.10 43.73 0.97
N ILE A 17 -54.39 45.00 1.27
CA ILE A 17 -53.51 46.12 0.89
C ILE A 17 -52.14 45.98 1.57
N ARG A 18 -52.09 45.58 2.85
CA ARG A 18 -50.81 45.32 3.53
C ARG A 18 -50.06 44.14 2.92
N ASN A 19 -50.77 43.09 2.51
CA ASN A 19 -50.19 41.95 1.81
C ASN A 19 -49.59 42.35 0.45
N ILE A 20 -50.31 43.13 -0.36
CA ILE A 20 -49.84 43.64 -1.65
C ILE A 20 -48.60 44.55 -1.47
N ASN A 21 -48.60 45.43 -0.46
CA ASN A 21 -47.45 46.29 -0.17
C ASN A 21 -46.23 45.49 0.32
N GLN A 22 -46.43 44.41 1.09
CA GLN A 22 -45.36 43.49 1.46
C GLN A 22 -44.80 42.79 0.23
N GLN A 23 -45.66 42.24 -0.65
CA GLN A 23 -45.24 41.59 -1.89
C GLN A 23 -44.49 42.54 -2.84
N LEU A 24 -44.92 43.80 -2.97
CA LEU A 24 -44.19 44.82 -3.73
C LEU A 24 -42.82 45.14 -3.13
N THR A 25 -42.69 45.15 -1.80
CA THR A 25 -41.42 45.36 -1.10
C THR A 25 -40.47 44.18 -1.32
N ASP A 26 -41.00 42.95 -1.26
CA ASP A 26 -40.23 41.73 -1.47
C ASP A 26 -39.76 41.64 -2.94
N LEU A 27 -40.63 41.85 -3.92
CA LEU A 27 -40.29 41.86 -5.35
C LEU A 27 -39.32 42.99 -5.71
N SER A 28 -39.44 44.18 -5.10
CA SER A 28 -38.47 45.26 -5.27
C SER A 28 -37.08 44.88 -4.73
N THR A 29 -37.04 44.16 -3.61
CA THR A 29 -35.79 43.61 -3.04
C THR A 29 -35.21 42.51 -3.94
N GLN A 30 -36.03 41.63 -4.49
CA GLN A 30 -35.60 40.61 -5.45
C GLN A 30 -35.05 41.24 -6.73
N LEU A 31 -35.69 42.30 -7.24
CA LEU A 31 -35.23 43.04 -8.41
C LEU A 31 -33.90 43.75 -8.16
N SER A 32 -33.71 44.30 -6.95
CA SER A 32 -32.46 44.97 -6.58
C SER A 32 -31.30 44.02 -6.30
N THR A 33 -31.59 42.82 -5.77
CA THR A 33 -30.55 41.85 -5.37
C THR A 33 -30.29 40.79 -6.44
N GLY A 34 -31.21 40.64 -7.40
CA GLY A 34 -31.22 39.55 -8.37
C GLY A 34 -31.50 38.18 -7.75
N LYS A 35 -31.84 38.10 -6.46
CA LYS A 35 -32.05 36.84 -5.73
C LYS A 35 -33.50 36.68 -5.27
N LEU A 36 -34.02 35.45 -5.30
CA LEU A 36 -35.37 35.09 -4.85
C LEU A 36 -35.56 35.32 -3.34
N SER A 37 -34.52 35.14 -2.53
CA SER A 37 -34.56 35.43 -1.10
C SER A 37 -33.18 35.79 -0.54
N GLN A 38 -33.17 36.60 0.52
CA GLN A 38 -31.97 36.99 1.27
C GLN A 38 -31.59 35.93 2.33
N ASN A 39 -32.49 35.00 2.62
CA ASN A 39 -32.39 34.03 3.70
C ASN A 39 -33.00 32.69 3.26
N TYR A 40 -32.41 31.58 3.70
CA TYR A 40 -32.76 30.23 3.23
C TYR A 40 -34.23 29.86 3.40
N SER A 41 -34.87 30.34 4.49
CA SER A 41 -36.29 30.12 4.78
C SER A 41 -37.25 30.71 3.73
N GLY A 42 -36.79 31.66 2.91
CA GLY A 42 -37.60 32.27 1.86
C GLY A 42 -37.43 31.63 0.49
N MET A 43 -36.66 30.53 0.37
CA MET A 43 -36.40 29.83 -0.91
C MET A 43 -37.35 28.65 -1.18
N GLY A 44 -38.24 28.30 -0.25
CA GLY A 44 -39.23 27.23 -0.42
C GLY A 44 -38.59 25.85 -0.70
N THR A 45 -39.05 25.15 -1.74
CA THR A 45 -38.56 23.81 -2.11
C THR A 45 -37.10 23.78 -2.55
N ASN A 46 -36.51 24.93 -2.89
CA ASN A 46 -35.14 25.02 -3.39
C ASN A 46 -34.09 25.15 -2.26
N GLU A 47 -34.51 25.39 -1.02
CA GLU A 47 -33.63 25.54 0.16
C GLU A 47 -32.73 24.32 0.36
N GLY A 48 -33.32 23.12 0.38
CA GLY A 48 -32.58 21.86 0.60
C GLY A 48 -31.53 21.59 -0.49
N PHE A 49 -31.83 21.97 -1.73
CA PHE A 49 -30.91 21.82 -2.85
C PHE A 49 -29.73 22.79 -2.75
N ALA A 50 -29.98 24.07 -2.43
CA ALA A 50 -28.92 25.07 -2.29
C ALA A 50 -27.96 24.75 -1.13
N ILE A 51 -28.50 24.28 0.00
CA ILE A 51 -27.69 23.84 1.15
C ILE A 51 -26.83 22.63 0.78
N ALA A 52 -27.41 21.60 0.14
CA ALA A 52 -26.69 20.42 -0.30
C ALA A 52 -25.62 20.75 -1.36
N GLY A 53 -25.94 21.62 -2.32
CA GLY A 53 -24.99 22.08 -3.33
C GLY A 53 -23.80 22.84 -2.73
N ARG A 54 -24.04 23.73 -1.78
CA ARG A 54 -22.97 24.46 -1.06
C ARG A 54 -22.10 23.52 -0.21
N ALA A 55 -22.71 22.54 0.46
CA ALA A 55 -21.98 21.51 1.18
C ALA A 55 -21.05 20.71 0.24
N GLN A 56 -21.53 20.34 -0.95
CA GLN A 56 -20.72 19.65 -1.95
C GLN A 56 -19.60 20.53 -2.52
N ILE A 57 -19.85 21.83 -2.76
CA ILE A 57 -18.80 22.78 -3.17
C ILE A 57 -17.72 22.91 -2.08
N SER A 58 -18.11 22.91 -0.80
CA SER A 58 -17.16 22.93 0.33
C SER A 58 -16.27 21.68 0.36
N ASN A 59 -16.86 20.49 0.12
CA ASN A 59 -16.10 19.25 0.00
C ASN A 59 -15.11 19.30 -1.18
N ILE A 60 -15.55 19.79 -2.35
CA ILE A 60 -14.69 19.98 -3.53
C ILE A 60 -13.52 20.93 -3.22
N ALA A 61 -13.77 22.02 -2.47
CA ALA A 61 -12.72 22.95 -2.06
C ALA A 61 -11.67 22.24 -1.17
N ALA A 62 -12.11 21.45 -0.19
CA ALA A 62 -11.21 20.67 0.66
C ALA A 62 -10.34 19.67 -0.12
N TYR A 63 -10.90 19.00 -1.14
CA TYR A 63 -10.13 18.13 -2.03
C TYR A 63 -9.13 18.91 -2.88
N THR A 64 -9.50 20.10 -3.36
CA THR A 64 -8.61 21.00 -4.12
C THR A 64 -7.43 21.49 -3.28
N ASP A 65 -7.67 21.85 -2.03
CA ASP A 65 -6.61 22.24 -1.07
C ASP A 65 -5.68 21.06 -0.79
N THR A 66 -6.23 19.86 -0.64
CA THR A 66 -5.45 18.63 -0.47
C THR A 66 -4.55 18.38 -1.70
N MET A 67 -5.09 18.45 -2.91
CA MET A 67 -4.31 18.29 -4.16
C MET A 67 -3.21 19.35 -4.30
N THR A 68 -3.47 20.59 -3.87
CA THR A 68 -2.47 21.66 -3.90
C THR A 68 -1.28 21.34 -2.99
N ASN A 69 -1.56 20.92 -1.75
CA ASN A 69 -0.52 20.55 -0.79
C ASN A 69 0.29 19.33 -1.25
N VAL A 70 -0.39 18.29 -1.77
CA VAL A 70 0.28 17.09 -2.31
C VAL A 70 1.17 17.45 -3.50
N ASN A 71 0.72 18.31 -4.42
CA ASN A 71 1.53 18.77 -5.55
C ASN A 71 2.80 19.52 -5.10
N VAL A 72 2.71 20.34 -4.05
CA VAL A 72 3.90 21.00 -3.47
C VAL A 72 4.90 19.95 -2.96
N SER A 73 4.43 18.95 -2.22
CA SER A 73 5.29 17.86 -1.73
C SER A 73 5.93 17.08 -2.88
N ILE A 74 5.17 16.71 -3.92
CA ILE A 74 5.70 15.99 -5.07
C ILE A 74 6.72 16.84 -5.85
N ASN A 75 6.45 18.13 -6.08
CA ASN A 75 7.39 19.01 -6.78
C ASN A 75 8.71 19.15 -6.02
N LEU A 76 8.66 19.24 -4.69
CA LEU A 76 9.86 19.29 -3.86
C LEU A 76 10.63 17.96 -3.90
N ALA A 77 9.92 16.82 -3.85
CA ALA A 77 10.53 15.49 -4.02
C ALA A 77 11.20 15.37 -5.39
N ASN A 78 10.55 15.79 -6.48
CA ASN A 78 11.12 15.80 -7.83
C ASN A 78 12.36 16.69 -7.93
N THR A 79 12.36 17.84 -7.24
CA THR A 79 13.53 18.74 -7.19
C THR A 79 14.70 18.10 -6.46
N ALA A 80 14.43 17.42 -5.34
CA ALA A 80 15.44 16.66 -4.60
C ALA A 80 16.00 15.51 -5.47
N LEU A 81 15.14 14.72 -6.12
CA LEU A 81 15.54 13.63 -7.03
C LEU A 81 16.39 14.13 -8.20
N GLN A 82 16.06 15.29 -8.80
CA GLN A 82 16.90 15.93 -9.82
C GLN A 82 18.28 16.35 -9.29
N SER A 83 18.33 16.81 -8.04
CA SER A 83 19.60 17.14 -7.38
C SER A 83 20.46 15.89 -7.17
N LEU A 84 19.86 14.76 -6.79
CA LEU A 84 20.54 13.46 -6.73
C LEU A 84 21.08 13.05 -8.11
N THR A 85 20.27 13.08 -9.17
CA THR A 85 20.76 12.80 -10.54
C THR A 85 21.93 13.70 -10.95
N THR A 86 21.93 14.97 -10.54
CA THR A 86 23.06 15.90 -10.80
C THR A 86 24.32 15.50 -10.03
N ILE A 87 24.16 15.10 -8.75
CA ILE A 87 25.24 14.56 -7.92
C ILE A 87 25.83 13.29 -8.57
N ARG A 88 24.98 12.33 -8.95
CA ARG A 88 25.38 11.12 -9.67
C ARG A 88 26.24 11.44 -10.88
N ASN A 89 25.76 12.31 -11.77
CA ASN A 89 26.46 12.65 -13.01
C ASN A 89 27.82 13.32 -12.74
N THR A 90 27.91 14.14 -11.69
CA THR A 90 29.16 14.79 -11.27
C THR A 90 30.18 13.75 -10.82
N VAL A 91 29.78 12.82 -9.94
CA VAL A 91 30.67 11.77 -9.41
C VAL A 91 31.00 10.74 -10.49
N GLN A 92 30.06 10.40 -11.36
CA GLN A 92 30.29 9.50 -12.50
C GLN A 92 31.31 10.10 -13.47
N THR A 93 31.18 11.38 -13.83
CA THR A 93 32.14 12.07 -14.71
C THR A 93 33.51 12.18 -14.05
N GLY A 94 33.55 12.50 -12.76
CA GLY A 94 34.79 12.56 -11.98
C GLY A 94 35.51 11.22 -11.92
N SER A 95 34.79 10.13 -11.61
CA SER A 95 35.34 8.77 -11.55
C SER A 95 35.84 8.29 -12.92
N ALA A 96 35.12 8.55 -14.00
CA ALA A 96 35.50 8.16 -15.35
C ALA A 96 36.79 8.86 -15.85
N ASN A 97 37.03 10.10 -15.41
CA ASN A 97 38.17 10.92 -15.84
C ASN A 97 39.20 11.14 -14.72
N THR A 98 39.22 10.27 -13.70
CA THR A 98 40.08 10.45 -12.53
C THR A 98 41.57 10.37 -12.89
N ALA A 99 42.29 11.47 -12.67
CA ALA A 99 43.75 11.45 -12.61
C ALA A 99 44.22 10.69 -11.35
N GLN A 100 45.29 9.89 -11.49
CA GLN A 100 45.80 9.04 -10.40
C GLN A 100 46.75 9.77 -9.43
N ASP A 101 46.79 11.11 -9.51
CA ASP A 101 47.59 11.93 -8.61
C ASP A 101 46.96 11.94 -7.21
N LEU A 102 47.68 11.40 -6.24
CA LEU A 102 47.24 11.30 -4.85
C LEU A 102 47.72 12.52 -4.05
N ASN A 103 46.80 13.10 -3.28
CA ASN A 103 47.16 14.10 -2.28
C ASN A 103 47.82 13.45 -1.03
N VAL A 104 48.15 14.26 -0.04
CA VAL A 104 48.76 13.81 1.23
C VAL A 104 47.88 12.83 2.02
N ASN A 105 46.57 12.83 1.78
CA ASN A 105 45.60 11.93 2.41
C ASN A 105 45.39 10.66 1.57
N GLY A 106 46.10 10.48 0.46
CA GLY A 106 46.01 9.29 -0.37
C GLY A 106 44.76 9.22 -1.22
N GLN A 107 44.22 10.38 -1.61
CA GLN A 107 43.00 10.50 -2.40
C GLN A 107 43.23 11.38 -3.63
N THR A 108 42.48 11.14 -4.69
CA THR A 108 42.46 12.01 -5.88
C THR A 108 41.53 13.21 -5.70
N VAL A 109 41.63 14.20 -6.58
CA VAL A 109 40.70 15.35 -6.60
C VAL A 109 39.26 14.89 -6.77
N ALA A 110 39.01 13.92 -7.66
CA ALA A 110 37.66 13.39 -7.90
C ALA A 110 37.06 12.71 -6.66
N GLN A 111 37.87 12.01 -5.87
CA GLN A 111 37.43 11.44 -4.60
C GLN A 111 37.09 12.52 -3.57
N ASN A 112 37.89 13.59 -3.47
CA ASN A 112 37.55 14.72 -2.59
C ASN A 112 36.24 15.41 -3.01
N THR A 113 36.01 15.56 -4.31
CA THR A 113 34.73 16.06 -4.83
C THR A 113 33.58 15.13 -4.43
N ALA A 114 33.73 13.81 -4.60
CA ALA A 114 32.71 12.84 -4.21
C ALA A 114 32.42 12.85 -2.70
N ALA A 115 33.44 13.06 -1.86
CA ALA A 115 33.26 13.21 -0.42
C ALA A 115 32.40 14.45 -0.07
N ALA A 116 32.59 15.57 -0.78
CA ALA A 116 31.73 16.74 -0.62
C ALA A 116 30.30 16.48 -1.13
N GLN A 117 30.16 15.82 -2.28
CA GLN A 117 28.85 15.47 -2.85
C GLN A 117 28.08 14.49 -1.96
N PHE A 118 28.75 13.58 -1.24
CA PHE A 118 28.11 12.73 -0.25
C PHE A 118 27.38 13.55 0.83
N GLY A 119 28.04 14.60 1.35
CA GLY A 119 27.42 15.52 2.31
C GLY A 119 26.21 16.25 1.73
N SER A 120 26.32 16.72 0.48
CA SER A 120 25.19 17.32 -0.24
C SER A 120 24.03 16.34 -0.43
N MET A 121 24.33 15.07 -0.76
CA MET A 121 23.34 14.02 -0.95
C MET A 121 22.55 13.74 0.34
N VAL A 122 23.25 13.63 1.47
CA VAL A 122 22.63 13.50 2.80
C VAL A 122 21.72 14.71 3.10
N GLY A 123 22.16 15.92 2.77
CA GLY A 123 21.35 17.14 2.91
C GLY A 123 20.07 17.09 2.06
N VAL A 124 20.18 16.68 0.79
CA VAL A 124 19.03 16.53 -0.13
C VAL A 124 18.05 15.48 0.37
N LEU A 125 18.52 14.33 0.87
CA LEU A 125 17.67 13.27 1.41
C LEU A 125 16.94 13.68 2.71
N ASN A 126 17.50 14.63 3.44
CA ASN A 126 16.90 15.25 4.62
C ASN A 126 16.05 16.50 4.28
N THR A 127 15.62 16.67 3.03
CA THR A 127 14.70 17.75 2.63
C THR A 127 13.34 17.62 3.34
N GLN A 128 12.83 18.74 3.82
CA GLN A 128 11.57 18.85 4.55
C GLN A 128 10.54 19.68 3.78
N SER A 129 9.26 19.28 3.83
CA SER A 129 8.10 20.07 3.43
C SER A 129 7.21 20.32 4.64
N GLY A 130 7.10 21.56 5.09
CA GLY A 130 6.45 21.89 6.36
C GLY A 130 7.14 21.15 7.52
N ASN A 131 6.40 20.30 8.24
CA ASN A 131 6.94 19.50 9.35
C ASN A 131 7.32 18.07 8.94
N ARG A 132 7.28 17.73 7.64
CA ARG A 132 7.47 16.36 7.14
C ARG A 132 8.77 16.21 6.32
N TYR A 133 9.61 15.25 6.68
CA TYR A 133 10.71 14.78 5.84
C TYR A 133 10.17 13.94 4.67
N LEU A 134 10.58 14.29 3.45
CA LEU A 134 10.00 13.71 2.23
C LEU A 134 10.39 12.25 2.00
N PHE A 135 11.59 11.85 2.44
CA PHE A 135 12.18 10.53 2.18
C PHE A 135 12.22 9.64 3.43
N SER A 136 11.49 10.01 4.49
CA SER A 136 11.48 9.28 5.76
C SER A 136 10.38 8.19 5.83
N GLY A 137 9.72 7.92 4.70
CA GLY A 137 8.60 7.00 4.63
C GLY A 137 7.47 7.43 5.57
N THR A 138 7.04 6.54 6.47
CA THR A 138 5.95 6.83 7.43
C THR A 138 6.42 7.60 8.68
N ALA A 139 7.73 7.65 8.94
CA ALA A 139 8.34 8.40 10.05
C ALA A 139 8.52 9.88 9.69
N PHE A 140 7.43 10.57 9.33
CA PHE A 140 7.47 11.89 8.74
C PHE A 140 8.17 12.97 9.57
N ASN A 141 8.25 12.81 10.89
CA ASN A 141 8.89 13.75 11.82
C ASN A 141 10.34 13.40 12.17
N THR A 142 10.92 12.39 11.52
CA THR A 142 12.32 11.96 11.71
C THR A 142 13.13 12.27 10.45
N PRO A 143 14.37 12.80 10.56
CA PRO A 143 15.27 12.92 9.41
C PRO A 143 15.33 11.59 8.66
N SER A 144 15.33 11.64 7.32
CA SER A 144 15.34 10.43 6.50
C SER A 144 16.63 9.62 6.68
N VAL A 145 17.76 10.31 6.81
CA VAL A 145 19.09 9.72 6.95
C VAL A 145 19.89 10.35 8.08
N ALA A 146 20.80 9.58 8.66
CA ALA A 146 21.74 10.05 9.67
C ALA A 146 22.70 11.13 9.12
N ASN A 147 23.40 11.84 10.01
CA ASN A 147 24.34 12.87 9.57
C ASN A 147 25.50 12.25 8.78
N ALA A 148 26.00 12.97 7.78
CA ALA A 148 27.07 12.48 6.92
C ALA A 148 28.33 12.11 7.73
N GLY A 149 28.65 12.88 8.77
CA GLY A 149 29.78 12.60 9.67
C GLY A 149 29.63 11.27 10.42
N ASP A 150 28.44 11.00 10.96
CA ASP A 150 28.14 9.76 11.68
C ASP A 150 28.15 8.57 10.73
N ILE A 151 27.58 8.71 9.53
CA ILE A 151 27.58 7.66 8.51
C ILE A 151 29.01 7.25 8.14
N ILE A 152 29.90 8.21 7.88
CA ILE A 152 31.26 7.93 7.42
C ILE A 152 32.19 7.50 8.56
N ASN A 153 32.17 8.23 9.69
CA ASN A 153 33.16 8.05 10.75
C ASN A 153 32.66 7.19 11.92
N GLY A 154 31.34 7.04 12.06
CA GLY A 154 30.73 6.32 13.18
C GLY A 154 30.38 7.24 14.35
N THR A 155 29.81 6.62 15.37
CA THR A 155 29.56 7.24 16.68
C THR A 155 30.50 6.62 17.72
N THR A 156 30.31 6.95 19.00
CA THR A 156 31.08 6.34 20.10
C THR A 156 30.81 4.85 20.27
N THR A 157 29.63 4.36 19.87
CA THR A 157 29.18 2.97 20.07
C THR A 157 28.97 2.21 18.77
N GLN A 158 28.89 2.90 17.64
CA GLN A 158 28.60 2.30 16.33
C GLN A 158 29.70 2.64 15.32
N ALA A 159 30.16 1.62 14.60
CA ALA A 159 31.10 1.74 13.50
C ALA A 159 30.47 2.49 12.32
N GLY A 160 31.18 3.48 11.79
CA GLY A 160 30.87 4.12 10.52
C GLY A 160 31.43 3.33 9.33
N PHE A 161 31.13 3.84 8.14
CA PHE A 161 31.51 3.19 6.90
C PHE A 161 33.03 2.99 6.74
N LYS A 162 33.87 3.94 7.21
CA LYS A 162 35.34 3.79 7.18
C LYS A 162 35.82 2.52 7.91
N THR A 163 35.26 2.26 9.09
CA THR A 163 35.62 1.10 9.90
C THR A 163 35.20 -0.19 9.21
N VAL A 164 33.97 -0.24 8.68
CA VAL A 164 33.46 -1.43 7.96
C VAL A 164 34.26 -1.71 6.69
N MET A 165 34.69 -0.66 5.97
CA MET A 165 35.56 -0.79 4.80
C MET A 165 36.93 -1.37 5.16
N ALA A 166 37.59 -0.85 6.21
CA ALA A 166 38.89 -1.33 6.65
C ALA A 166 38.83 -2.80 7.13
N GLU A 167 37.78 -3.15 7.87
CA GLU A 167 37.56 -4.53 8.33
C GLU A 167 37.41 -5.50 7.17
N ARG A 168 36.57 -5.14 6.20
CA ARG A 168 36.33 -5.96 5.02
C ARG A 168 37.59 -6.11 4.17
N GLN A 169 38.34 -5.03 3.96
CA GLN A 169 39.62 -5.05 3.24
C GLN A 169 40.63 -5.99 3.91
N ALA A 170 40.78 -5.93 5.23
CA ALA A 170 41.68 -6.81 5.96
C ALA A 170 41.26 -8.29 5.84
N ALA A 171 39.95 -8.57 5.92
CA ALA A 171 39.42 -9.92 5.78
C ALA A 171 39.56 -10.48 4.35
N ASP A 172 39.41 -9.64 3.33
CA ASP A 172 39.57 -10.02 1.92
C ASP A 172 41.04 -10.21 1.52
N LEU A 173 41.96 -9.37 2.01
CA LEU A 173 43.39 -9.53 1.73
C LEU A 173 43.97 -10.79 2.40
N GLY A 174 43.45 -11.15 3.57
CA GLY A 174 43.99 -12.23 4.39
C GLY A 174 45.34 -11.88 5.02
N ALA A 175 45.77 -12.69 6.00
CA ALA A 175 47.02 -12.45 6.73
C ALA A 175 48.29 -12.40 5.85
N ASN A 176 48.28 -13.06 4.69
CA ASN A 176 49.40 -13.10 3.75
C ASN A 176 49.33 -12.04 2.63
N GLY A 177 48.27 -11.24 2.59
CA GLY A 177 48.05 -10.23 1.54
C GLY A 177 47.85 -10.80 0.13
N MET A 178 47.55 -12.10 0.00
CA MET A 178 47.36 -12.78 -1.28
C MET A 178 45.89 -13.00 -1.64
N GLY A 179 44.97 -12.33 -0.93
CA GLY A 179 43.55 -12.40 -1.25
C GLY A 179 42.91 -13.72 -0.89
N ARG A 180 43.27 -14.29 0.27
CA ARG A 180 42.79 -15.61 0.74
C ARG A 180 43.22 -16.80 -0.11
N LEU A 181 44.29 -16.62 -0.88
CA LEU A 181 44.96 -17.69 -1.60
C LEU A 181 46.23 -18.11 -0.86
N VAL A 182 46.50 -19.41 -0.88
CA VAL A 182 47.69 -20.04 -0.33
C VAL A 182 48.38 -20.81 -1.44
N LEU A 183 49.66 -20.51 -1.66
CA LEU A 183 50.52 -21.32 -2.52
C LEU A 183 51.08 -22.46 -1.66
N ALA A 184 50.87 -23.70 -2.09
CA ALA A 184 51.30 -24.87 -1.30
C ALA A 184 52.83 -24.87 -1.12
N ALA A 185 53.28 -25.18 0.10
CA ALA A 185 54.69 -25.46 0.38
C ALA A 185 54.76 -26.62 1.38
N PRO A 186 55.38 -27.77 1.02
CA PRO A 186 55.99 -28.10 -0.28
C PRO A 186 54.95 -28.29 -1.41
N GLN A 187 55.40 -28.18 -2.66
CA GLN A 187 54.60 -28.47 -3.85
C GLN A 187 54.33 -29.98 -3.98
N PRO A 188 53.24 -30.43 -4.65
CA PRO A 188 52.95 -31.85 -4.86
C PRO A 188 54.11 -32.63 -5.49
N THR A 189 54.76 -32.02 -6.48
CA THR A 189 55.99 -32.48 -7.14
C THR A 189 56.96 -31.30 -7.35
N PRO A 190 58.28 -31.53 -7.52
CA PRO A 190 59.25 -30.47 -7.79
C PRO A 190 59.01 -29.67 -9.09
N SER A 191 58.26 -30.23 -10.04
CA SER A 191 57.89 -29.61 -11.32
C SER A 191 56.48 -29.00 -11.32
N SER A 192 55.83 -28.94 -10.14
CA SER A 192 54.45 -28.45 -10.02
C SER A 192 54.32 -27.15 -9.23
N VAL A 193 53.22 -26.45 -9.51
CA VAL A 193 52.74 -25.30 -8.74
C VAL A 193 51.31 -25.58 -8.32
N LYS A 194 50.97 -25.37 -7.04
CA LYS A 194 49.61 -25.51 -6.51
C LYS A 194 49.18 -24.24 -5.78
N VAL A 195 47.99 -23.76 -6.11
CA VAL A 195 47.29 -22.66 -5.42
C VAL A 195 45.98 -23.19 -4.86
N SER A 196 45.69 -22.84 -3.61
CA SER A 196 44.45 -23.21 -2.94
C SER A 196 43.82 -21.98 -2.31
N GLU A 197 42.50 -21.96 -2.18
CA GLU A 197 41.85 -21.08 -1.22
C GLU A 197 42.26 -21.48 0.20
N ASP A 198 42.25 -20.51 1.11
CA ASP A 198 42.69 -20.74 2.49
C ASP A 198 41.62 -21.43 3.37
N ALA A 199 40.35 -21.41 2.95
CA ALA A 199 39.22 -21.96 3.68
C ALA A 199 38.15 -22.55 2.75
N ALA A 200 37.48 -23.60 3.22
CA ALA A 200 36.46 -24.35 2.47
C ALA A 200 35.21 -23.54 2.15
N VAL A 201 34.81 -22.66 3.07
CA VAL A 201 33.65 -21.78 2.96
C VAL A 201 34.06 -20.45 3.58
N SER A 202 34.32 -19.45 2.73
CA SER A 202 34.68 -18.10 3.17
C SER A 202 34.07 -17.09 2.20
N PRO A 203 33.40 -16.04 2.69
CA PRO A 203 32.85 -14.96 1.86
C PRO A 203 33.91 -13.95 1.43
N PHE A 204 35.18 -14.19 1.78
CA PHE A 204 36.26 -13.23 1.62
C PHE A 204 37.27 -13.63 0.55
N GLY A 205 37.90 -12.62 -0.04
CA GLY A 205 39.04 -12.76 -0.94
C GLY A 205 38.69 -13.19 -2.36
N LEU A 206 39.71 -13.69 -3.06
CA LEU A 206 39.62 -14.20 -4.41
C LEU A 206 39.08 -15.63 -4.40
N LYS A 207 38.16 -15.93 -5.31
CA LYS A 207 37.65 -17.29 -5.56
C LYS A 207 38.18 -17.83 -6.87
N ILE A 208 38.69 -19.07 -6.86
CA ILE A 208 39.27 -19.67 -8.06
C ILE A 208 38.12 -20.11 -8.97
N ALA A 209 37.92 -19.41 -10.09
CA ALA A 209 36.79 -19.65 -10.98
C ALA A 209 37.13 -20.63 -12.11
N ALA A 210 38.27 -20.45 -12.76
CA ALA A 210 38.70 -21.30 -13.88
C ALA A 210 40.22 -21.28 -14.06
N VAL A 211 40.77 -22.35 -14.63
CA VAL A 211 42.20 -22.48 -14.96
C VAL A 211 42.33 -23.15 -16.32
N SER A 212 43.17 -22.59 -17.19
CA SER A 212 43.52 -23.18 -18.48
C SER A 212 45.00 -22.97 -18.81
N SER A 213 45.56 -23.86 -19.62
CA SER A 213 46.99 -23.85 -19.95
C SER A 213 47.24 -24.32 -21.37
N THR A 214 48.18 -23.69 -22.05
CA THR A 214 48.79 -24.17 -23.30
C THR A 214 50.24 -24.59 -23.10
N LEU A 215 50.73 -24.66 -21.86
CA LEU A 215 52.08 -25.09 -21.53
C LEU A 215 52.34 -26.51 -22.04
N THR A 216 53.24 -26.64 -23.00
CA THR A 216 53.59 -27.90 -23.63
C THR A 216 54.06 -28.92 -22.58
N GLY A 217 53.42 -30.10 -22.54
CA GLY A 217 53.76 -31.17 -21.61
C GLY A 217 53.15 -31.05 -20.20
N ALA A 218 52.49 -29.92 -19.89
CA ALA A 218 51.92 -29.69 -18.57
C ALA A 218 50.56 -30.39 -18.38
N THR A 219 50.27 -30.81 -17.14
CA THR A 219 48.95 -31.26 -16.71
C THR A 219 48.36 -30.28 -15.72
N VAL A 220 47.13 -29.82 -15.99
CA VAL A 220 46.37 -28.96 -15.08
C VAL A 220 45.30 -29.81 -14.38
N THR A 221 45.22 -29.70 -13.05
CA THR A 221 44.17 -30.32 -12.24
C THR A 221 43.40 -29.24 -11.47
N GLY A 222 42.09 -29.40 -11.34
CA GLY A 222 41.20 -28.40 -10.72
C GLY A 222 40.76 -27.29 -11.69
N PRO A 223 39.99 -26.29 -11.22
CA PRO A 223 39.63 -26.03 -9.82
C PRO A 223 38.71 -27.11 -9.24
N SER A 224 39.09 -27.68 -8.09
CA SER A 224 38.29 -28.69 -7.38
C SER A 224 38.71 -28.82 -5.91
N GLY A 225 37.92 -29.54 -5.12
CA GLY A 225 38.20 -29.81 -3.70
C GLY A 225 37.59 -28.79 -2.74
N SER A 226 37.85 -28.99 -1.44
CA SER A 226 37.39 -28.12 -0.35
C SER A 226 38.52 -28.01 0.70
N PRO A 227 39.25 -26.88 0.80
CA PRO A 227 39.17 -25.67 -0.03
C PRO A 227 39.43 -25.92 -1.52
N VAL A 228 38.86 -25.08 -2.38
CA VAL A 228 39.07 -25.15 -3.83
C VAL A 228 40.54 -24.94 -4.14
N SER A 229 41.11 -25.77 -5.03
CA SER A 229 42.50 -25.62 -5.45
C SER A 229 42.71 -26.03 -6.90
N PHE A 230 43.80 -25.56 -7.49
CA PHE A 230 44.31 -26.03 -8.76
C PHE A 230 45.81 -26.32 -8.67
N SER A 231 46.29 -27.19 -9.56
CA SER A 231 47.72 -27.44 -9.74
C SER A 231 48.09 -27.53 -11.21
N VAL A 232 49.30 -27.09 -11.53
CA VAL A 232 49.93 -27.21 -12.84
C VAL A 232 51.24 -27.97 -12.64
N ASP A 233 51.35 -29.17 -13.20
CA ASP A 233 52.60 -29.94 -13.22
C ASP A 233 53.21 -29.89 -14.61
N LEU A 234 54.48 -29.50 -14.74
CA LEU A 234 55.20 -29.48 -16.02
C LEU A 234 55.64 -30.89 -16.47
N ASN A 235 55.47 -31.92 -15.63
CA ASN A 235 55.80 -33.32 -15.91
C ASN A 235 57.24 -33.53 -16.42
N GLY A 236 58.19 -32.72 -15.94
CA GLY A 236 59.58 -32.78 -16.37
C GLY A 236 59.83 -32.31 -17.81
N VAL A 237 58.94 -31.53 -18.42
CA VAL A 237 59.11 -30.95 -19.76
C VAL A 237 59.01 -29.42 -19.68
N ASN A 238 59.99 -28.71 -20.26
CA ASN A 238 59.90 -27.26 -20.36
C ASN A 238 58.84 -26.84 -21.40
N PRO A 239 58.00 -25.83 -21.10
CA PRO A 239 57.06 -25.26 -22.06
C PRO A 239 57.80 -24.57 -23.22
N LYS A 240 57.11 -24.34 -24.33
CA LYS A 240 57.63 -23.57 -25.45
C LYS A 240 57.51 -22.07 -25.17
N ASN A 241 58.41 -21.30 -25.76
CA ASN A 241 58.32 -19.84 -25.74
C ASN A 241 56.99 -19.39 -26.35
N GLY A 242 56.21 -18.63 -25.59
CA GLY A 242 54.87 -18.17 -25.97
C GLY A 242 53.71 -19.01 -25.43
N ASP A 243 53.96 -20.18 -24.83
CA ASP A 243 52.90 -20.94 -24.15
C ASP A 243 52.36 -20.15 -22.93
N LYS A 244 51.10 -20.37 -22.55
CA LYS A 244 50.41 -19.57 -21.52
C LYS A 244 49.77 -20.40 -20.42
N LEU A 245 49.74 -19.84 -19.21
CA LEU A 245 48.85 -20.24 -18.12
C LEU A 245 47.86 -19.10 -17.86
N SER A 246 46.57 -19.42 -17.83
CA SER A 246 45.49 -18.48 -17.54
C SER A 246 44.70 -18.93 -16.31
N VAL A 247 44.54 -18.03 -15.34
CA VAL A 247 43.80 -18.28 -14.10
C VAL A 247 42.77 -17.18 -13.91
N GLN A 248 41.49 -17.55 -13.82
CA GLN A 248 40.40 -16.62 -13.58
C GLN A 248 39.96 -16.66 -12.12
N PHE A 249 39.70 -15.49 -11.55
CA PHE A 249 39.20 -15.32 -10.20
C PHE A 249 37.87 -14.56 -10.20
N THR A 250 36.96 -14.94 -9.32
CA THR A 250 35.80 -14.12 -8.93
C THR A 250 36.18 -13.29 -7.70
N LEU A 251 35.87 -11.99 -7.75
CA LEU A 251 36.14 -11.03 -6.68
C LEU A 251 34.90 -10.87 -5.78
N PRO A 252 35.04 -10.28 -4.58
CA PRO A 252 33.95 -10.12 -3.62
C PRO A 252 32.72 -9.34 -4.13
N ASP A 253 32.91 -8.45 -5.10
CA ASP A 253 31.84 -7.67 -5.74
C ASP A 253 31.16 -8.41 -6.91
N GLY A 254 31.53 -9.68 -7.14
CA GLY A 254 31.03 -10.51 -8.23
C GLY A 254 31.73 -10.32 -9.57
N SER A 255 32.63 -9.34 -9.69
CA SER A 255 33.43 -9.15 -10.92
C SER A 255 34.45 -10.28 -11.11
N THR A 256 34.89 -10.50 -12.35
CA THR A 256 35.92 -11.49 -12.67
C THR A 256 37.19 -10.83 -13.17
N GLU A 257 38.34 -11.33 -12.73
CA GLU A 257 39.67 -10.90 -13.17
C GLU A 257 40.48 -12.11 -13.64
N GLN A 258 41.38 -11.91 -14.60
CA GLN A 258 42.20 -12.99 -15.16
C GLN A 258 43.68 -12.65 -15.08
N ILE A 259 44.47 -13.63 -14.63
CA ILE A 259 45.93 -13.60 -14.67
C ILE A 259 46.38 -14.48 -15.83
N ASP A 260 47.11 -13.88 -16.78
CA ASP A 260 47.80 -14.57 -17.86
C ASP A 260 49.30 -14.51 -17.67
N LEU A 261 49.96 -15.66 -17.67
CA LEU A 261 51.41 -15.80 -17.59
C LEU A 261 51.95 -16.50 -18.83
N THR A 262 52.87 -15.85 -19.53
CA THR A 262 53.49 -16.39 -20.76
C THR A 262 54.88 -16.98 -20.46
N ALA A 263 55.18 -18.17 -20.94
CA ALA A 263 56.51 -18.76 -20.87
C ALA A 263 57.45 -18.02 -21.82
N SER A 264 58.61 -17.56 -21.34
CA SER A 264 59.54 -16.74 -22.13
C SER A 264 60.99 -17.17 -22.03
N THR A 265 61.69 -17.15 -23.16
CA THR A 265 63.16 -17.27 -23.24
C THR A 265 63.87 -15.91 -23.27
N ALA A 266 63.13 -14.79 -23.24
CA ALA A 266 63.72 -13.46 -23.34
C ALA A 266 64.38 -13.02 -22.01
N THR A 267 65.50 -12.29 -22.12
CA THR A 267 66.24 -11.74 -20.98
C THR A 267 66.44 -10.23 -21.19
N PRO A 268 65.90 -9.35 -20.32
CA PRO A 268 65.12 -9.65 -19.12
C PRO A 268 63.72 -10.22 -19.44
N THR A 269 63.18 -11.01 -18.50
CA THR A 269 61.84 -11.62 -18.63
C THR A 269 60.76 -10.53 -18.76
N PRO A 270 59.88 -10.59 -19.78
CA PRO A 270 58.81 -9.61 -19.94
C PRO A 270 57.81 -9.60 -18.77
N VAL A 271 57.15 -8.47 -18.55
CA VAL A 271 56.05 -8.38 -17.55
C VAL A 271 54.92 -9.33 -17.94
N GLY A 272 54.33 -10.03 -16.96
CA GLY A 272 53.32 -11.06 -17.23
C GLY A 272 53.89 -12.33 -17.85
N SER A 273 55.20 -12.57 -17.70
CA SER A 273 55.86 -13.79 -18.18
C SER A 273 56.67 -14.46 -17.07
N PHE A 274 56.97 -15.74 -17.25
CA PHE A 274 57.91 -16.49 -16.42
C PHE A 274 59.05 -17.04 -17.29
N ALA A 275 60.26 -17.05 -16.74
CA ALA A 275 61.44 -17.50 -17.47
C ALA A 275 61.46 -19.03 -17.61
N ILE A 276 61.72 -19.50 -18.83
CA ILE A 276 62.05 -20.89 -19.11
C ILE A 276 63.51 -21.11 -18.70
N ASP A 277 63.80 -22.21 -18.01
CA ASP A 277 65.16 -22.56 -17.62
C ASP A 277 66.08 -22.67 -18.85
N ALA A 278 67.19 -21.94 -18.81
CA ALA A 278 68.21 -21.89 -19.86
C ALA A 278 69.48 -22.65 -19.48
N SER A 279 69.46 -23.43 -18.39
CA SER A 279 70.62 -24.20 -17.94
C SER A 279 70.87 -25.40 -18.86
N VAL A 280 72.10 -25.91 -18.85
CA VAL A 280 72.51 -27.08 -19.63
C VAL A 280 73.08 -28.13 -18.67
N PRO A 281 72.42 -29.29 -18.45
CA PRO A 281 71.13 -29.68 -19.04
C PRO A 281 69.95 -28.90 -18.46
N VAL A 282 68.88 -28.72 -19.25
CA VAL A 282 67.68 -28.00 -18.83
C VAL A 282 67.04 -28.65 -17.61
N ASN A 283 66.60 -27.84 -16.65
CA ASN A 283 65.95 -28.29 -15.42
C ASN A 283 64.53 -27.69 -15.31
N PRO A 284 63.48 -28.47 -15.62
CA PRO A 284 62.08 -28.04 -15.49
C PRO A 284 61.66 -27.60 -14.08
N ASN A 285 62.36 -28.02 -13.02
CA ASN A 285 62.08 -27.57 -11.66
C ASN A 285 62.43 -26.08 -11.48
N ASN A 286 63.46 -25.58 -12.19
CA ASN A 286 63.77 -24.15 -12.21
C ASN A 286 62.66 -23.38 -12.92
N THR A 287 62.14 -23.89 -14.04
CA THR A 287 60.99 -23.30 -14.75
C THR A 287 59.74 -23.28 -13.86
N ALA A 288 59.44 -24.36 -13.14
CA ALA A 288 58.32 -24.41 -12.19
C ALA A 288 58.51 -23.39 -11.03
N THR A 289 59.74 -23.20 -10.54
CA THR A 289 60.08 -22.18 -9.53
C THR A 289 59.86 -20.76 -10.08
N ASN A 290 60.26 -20.51 -11.33
CA ASN A 290 60.02 -19.23 -12.00
C ASN A 290 58.52 -18.98 -12.21
N LEU A 291 57.76 -19.99 -12.62
CA LEU A 291 56.30 -19.93 -12.74
C LEU A 291 55.66 -19.62 -11.38
N ASN A 292 56.05 -20.31 -10.32
CA ASN A 292 55.54 -20.07 -8.96
C ASN A 292 55.81 -18.63 -8.51
N THR A 293 57.00 -18.10 -8.79
CA THR A 293 57.38 -16.72 -8.46
C THR A 293 56.56 -15.69 -9.24
N ALA A 294 56.40 -15.91 -10.54
CA ALA A 294 55.60 -15.03 -11.41
C ALA A 294 54.12 -15.05 -11.00
N LEU A 295 53.57 -16.23 -10.70
CA LEU A 295 52.19 -16.40 -10.24
C LEU A 295 51.96 -15.74 -8.88
N ASN A 296 52.88 -15.91 -7.93
CA ASN A 296 52.81 -15.22 -6.63
C ASN A 296 52.80 -13.69 -6.80
N THR A 297 53.70 -13.18 -7.65
CA THR A 297 53.77 -11.74 -7.95
C THR A 297 52.49 -11.23 -8.59
N ALA A 298 51.93 -11.97 -9.56
CA ALA A 298 50.69 -11.60 -10.21
C ALA A 298 49.48 -11.65 -9.26
N ILE A 299 49.36 -12.68 -8.42
CA ILE A 299 48.32 -12.79 -7.40
C ILE A 299 48.42 -11.65 -6.39
N LYS A 300 49.63 -11.34 -5.90
CA LYS A 300 49.85 -10.20 -4.99
C LYS A 300 49.48 -8.86 -5.61
N LYS A 301 49.78 -8.68 -6.91
CA LYS A 301 49.35 -7.48 -7.64
C LYS A 301 47.82 -7.40 -7.72
N LEU A 302 47.16 -8.49 -8.12
CA LEU A 302 45.69 -8.55 -8.20
C LEU A 302 45.03 -8.30 -6.84
N ALA A 303 45.55 -8.95 -5.79
CA ALA A 303 45.11 -8.77 -4.41
C ALA A 303 45.35 -7.33 -3.92
N GLY A 304 46.47 -6.72 -4.32
CA GLY A 304 46.84 -5.36 -3.99
C GLY A 304 46.10 -4.27 -4.79
N THR A 305 45.46 -4.60 -5.92
CA THR A 305 44.74 -3.63 -6.78
C THR A 305 43.24 -3.90 -6.82
N SER A 306 42.77 -4.76 -7.74
CA SER A 306 41.35 -4.95 -8.03
C SER A 306 40.60 -5.55 -6.86
N LEU A 307 41.22 -6.44 -6.09
CA LEU A 307 40.59 -7.01 -4.89
C LEU A 307 40.30 -5.94 -3.84
N VAL A 308 41.22 -5.00 -3.60
CA VAL A 308 41.00 -3.90 -2.64
C VAL A 308 39.83 -3.02 -3.10
N ALA A 309 39.75 -2.71 -4.39
CA ALA A 309 38.63 -1.94 -4.95
C ALA A 309 37.29 -2.68 -4.82
N ALA A 310 37.24 -3.96 -5.20
CA ALA A 310 36.05 -4.81 -5.05
C ALA A 310 35.62 -4.98 -3.59
N SER A 311 36.60 -5.11 -2.69
CA SER A 311 36.38 -5.19 -1.24
C SER A 311 35.71 -3.91 -0.72
N ALA A 312 36.16 -2.73 -1.17
CA ALA A 312 35.55 -1.46 -0.78
C ALA A 312 34.09 -1.33 -1.27
N VAL A 313 33.80 -1.75 -2.50
CA VAL A 313 32.42 -1.77 -3.04
C VAL A 313 31.52 -2.69 -2.20
N THR A 314 32.00 -3.91 -1.93
CA THR A 314 31.24 -4.90 -1.14
C THR A 314 31.10 -4.49 0.33
N ALA A 315 32.06 -3.74 0.88
CA ALA A 315 31.91 -3.12 2.19
C ALA A 315 30.82 -2.03 2.17
N GLY A 316 30.72 -1.28 1.08
CA GLY A 316 29.63 -0.34 0.83
C GLY A 316 28.27 -1.05 0.84
N ASP A 317 28.15 -2.17 0.14
CA ASP A 317 26.92 -2.98 0.15
C ASP A 317 26.59 -3.43 1.58
N ASN A 318 27.57 -4.03 2.27
CA ASN A 318 27.40 -4.50 3.63
C ASN A 318 27.01 -3.39 4.61
N PHE A 319 27.45 -2.14 4.41
CA PHE A 319 27.15 -1.03 5.32
C PHE A 319 25.79 -0.38 5.01
N PHE A 320 25.50 -0.08 3.73
CA PHE A 320 24.28 0.63 3.31
C PHE A 320 23.05 -0.28 3.19
N ASN A 321 23.22 -1.56 3.49
CA ASN A 321 22.13 -2.47 3.80
C ASN A 321 21.18 -1.92 4.88
N THR A 322 19.88 -2.19 4.77
CA THR A 322 18.85 -1.73 5.73
C THR A 322 18.24 -2.93 6.46
N ALA A 323 17.64 -2.71 7.63
CA ALA A 323 16.97 -3.78 8.39
C ALA A 323 15.96 -4.49 7.48
N GLY A 324 15.99 -5.83 7.47
CA GLY A 324 15.42 -6.58 6.37
C GLY A 324 13.94 -6.67 6.37
N SER A 325 13.37 -6.31 5.24
CA SER A 325 12.00 -6.60 4.94
C SER A 325 11.85 -7.06 3.50
N ALA A 326 10.89 -7.95 3.28
CA ALA A 326 10.41 -8.32 1.96
C ALA A 326 8.95 -7.93 1.84
N THR A 327 8.67 -6.98 0.96
CA THR A 327 7.31 -6.48 0.74
C THR A 327 6.70 -7.13 -0.49
N ALA A 328 5.43 -7.51 -0.38
CA ALA A 328 4.65 -8.03 -1.49
C ALA A 328 4.64 -7.05 -2.68
N ASN A 329 4.74 -7.60 -3.90
CA ASN A 329 4.91 -6.84 -5.13
C ASN A 329 3.69 -5.98 -5.45
N VAL A 330 2.50 -6.42 -5.03
CA VAL A 330 1.21 -5.77 -5.31
C VAL A 330 0.29 -5.84 -4.08
N ALA A 331 -0.66 -4.91 -4.00
CA ALA A 331 -1.76 -5.01 -3.03
C ALA A 331 -2.70 -6.14 -3.44
N ALA A 332 -2.86 -7.11 -2.55
CA ALA A 332 -3.74 -8.25 -2.73
C ALA A 332 -5.19 -7.91 -2.32
N THR A 333 -6.14 -8.62 -2.94
CA THR A 333 -7.57 -8.51 -2.68
C THR A 333 -8.15 -9.87 -2.31
N GLY A 334 -9.10 -9.85 -1.37
CA GLY A 334 -9.86 -11.02 -0.95
C GLY A 334 -11.21 -11.08 -1.66
N ASN A 335 -12.03 -12.05 -1.24
CA ASN A 335 -13.42 -12.20 -1.64
C ASN A 335 -14.30 -12.07 -0.39
N LEU A 336 -15.32 -11.21 -0.44
CA LEU A 336 -16.30 -11.04 0.62
C LEU A 336 -17.72 -11.03 0.05
N ARG A 337 -18.69 -11.58 0.79
CA ARG A 337 -20.11 -11.45 0.47
C ARG A 337 -20.84 -10.83 1.64
N SER A 338 -21.47 -9.68 1.41
CA SER A 338 -22.20 -8.95 2.45
C SER A 338 -23.70 -9.09 2.24
N TYR A 339 -24.47 -9.14 3.34
CA TYR A 339 -25.92 -9.05 3.27
C TYR A 339 -26.36 -7.64 2.88
N THR A 340 -27.40 -7.56 2.05
CA THR A 340 -28.08 -6.32 1.68
C THR A 340 -29.55 -6.39 2.06
N SER A 341 -30.15 -5.22 2.32
CA SER A 341 -31.58 -5.15 2.59
C SER A 341 -32.37 -5.50 1.34
N THR A 342 -33.41 -6.31 1.50
CA THR A 342 -34.42 -6.57 0.48
C THR A 342 -35.79 -6.17 1.04
N THR A 343 -36.63 -5.59 0.18
CA THR A 343 -37.98 -5.16 0.57
C THR A 343 -39.01 -6.05 -0.12
N GLY A 344 -39.78 -6.79 0.67
CA GLY A 344 -40.99 -7.47 0.19
C GLY A 344 -42.19 -6.53 0.25
N THR A 345 -43.06 -6.56 -0.75
CA THR A 345 -44.33 -5.82 -0.75
C THR A 345 -45.48 -6.82 -0.71
N GLY A 346 -46.38 -6.66 0.26
CA GLY A 346 -47.54 -7.52 0.39
C GLY A 346 -48.49 -7.40 -0.80
N SER A 347 -49.21 -8.48 -1.12
CA SER A 347 -50.10 -8.54 -2.28
C SER A 347 -51.46 -7.86 -2.08
N VAL A 348 -51.81 -7.50 -0.83
CA VAL A 348 -53.10 -6.89 -0.47
C VAL A 348 -52.90 -5.42 -0.16
N ALA A 349 -53.65 -4.56 -0.84
CA ALA A 349 -53.75 -3.13 -0.55
C ALA A 349 -54.78 -2.89 0.55
N LEU A 350 -54.32 -2.40 1.71
CA LEU A 350 -55.19 -2.04 2.83
C LEU A 350 -55.97 -0.76 2.49
N GLN A 351 -57.27 -0.84 2.64
CA GLN A 351 -58.20 0.28 2.45
C GLN A 351 -59.00 0.50 3.72
N ASP A 352 -59.51 1.71 3.91
CA ASP A 352 -60.46 2.01 4.97
C ASP A 352 -61.90 1.64 4.56
N SER A 353 -62.84 1.92 5.47
CA SER A 353 -64.28 1.72 5.33
C SER A 353 -64.92 2.58 4.23
N ALA A 354 -64.24 3.63 3.76
CA ALA A 354 -64.65 4.46 2.63
C ALA A 354 -63.94 4.07 1.31
N LEU A 355 -63.19 2.95 1.30
CA LEU A 355 -62.39 2.49 0.16
C LEU A 355 -61.23 3.44 -0.22
N ALA A 356 -60.80 4.32 0.70
CA ALA A 356 -59.56 5.06 0.56
C ALA A 356 -58.37 4.23 1.04
N VAL A 357 -57.14 4.56 0.59
CA VAL A 357 -55.92 3.89 1.06
C VAL A 357 -55.78 4.07 2.58
N ALA A 358 -55.61 2.97 3.31
CA ALA A 358 -55.46 3.01 4.76
C ALA A 358 -54.17 3.73 5.16
N SER A 359 -54.21 4.49 6.25
CA SER A 359 -53.06 5.13 6.86
C SER A 359 -52.66 4.42 8.15
N THR A 360 -51.55 4.82 8.77
CA THR A 360 -51.12 4.30 10.07
C THR A 360 -52.13 4.59 11.19
N THR A 361 -53.00 5.58 11.04
CA THR A 361 -54.02 5.97 12.02
C THR A 361 -55.41 5.39 11.73
N THR A 362 -55.56 4.57 10.69
CA THR A 362 -56.84 3.89 10.41
C THR A 362 -57.17 2.91 11.54
N SER A 363 -58.36 3.03 12.11
CA SER A 363 -58.78 2.24 13.27
C SER A 363 -59.03 0.77 12.92
N LEU A 364 -58.75 -0.14 13.86
CA LEU A 364 -59.13 -1.55 13.78
C LEU A 364 -60.45 -1.85 14.51
N ASP A 365 -61.09 -0.87 15.13
CA ASP A 365 -62.42 -1.01 15.72
C ASP A 365 -63.50 -0.81 14.64
N SER A 366 -64.27 -1.87 14.37
CA SER A 366 -65.38 -1.82 13.40
C SER A 366 -66.49 -0.80 13.72
N SER A 367 -66.53 -0.26 14.94
CA SER A 367 -67.48 0.78 15.36
C SER A 367 -66.94 2.21 15.20
N ALA A 368 -65.66 2.39 14.88
CA ALA A 368 -65.02 3.68 14.64
C ALA A 368 -65.07 4.09 13.16
N THR A 369 -65.06 5.38 12.83
CA THR A 369 -64.99 5.85 11.44
C THR A 369 -63.88 6.89 11.26
N PRO A 370 -62.92 6.70 10.33
CA PRO A 370 -62.75 5.54 9.45
C PRO A 370 -62.06 4.35 10.14
N HIS A 371 -62.60 3.14 9.92
CA HIS A 371 -61.96 1.86 10.29
C HIS A 371 -61.42 1.10 9.07
N LEU A 372 -60.58 0.07 9.26
CA LEU A 372 -60.05 -0.80 8.21
C LEU A 372 -61.19 -1.53 7.48
N ASN A 373 -61.07 -1.73 6.15
CA ASN A 373 -62.11 -2.36 5.33
C ASN A 373 -62.70 -3.61 6.00
N GLY A 374 -64.04 -3.66 6.07
CA GLY A 374 -64.76 -4.71 6.80
C GLY A 374 -64.44 -6.14 6.35
N THR A 375 -64.02 -6.35 5.10
CA THR A 375 -63.62 -7.68 4.60
C THR A 375 -62.31 -8.14 5.24
N ILE A 376 -61.30 -7.26 5.26
CA ILE A 376 -60.00 -7.55 5.89
C ILE A 376 -60.17 -7.66 7.41
N LEU A 377 -60.94 -6.75 8.00
CA LEU A 377 -61.18 -6.75 9.44
C LEU A 377 -61.93 -8.03 9.90
N ASN A 378 -62.94 -8.48 9.14
CA ASN A 378 -63.62 -9.75 9.41
C ASN A 378 -62.67 -10.96 9.24
N ALA A 379 -61.79 -10.93 8.24
CA ALA A 379 -60.81 -11.99 8.02
C ALA A 379 -59.78 -12.07 9.16
N LEU A 380 -59.39 -10.92 9.74
CA LEU A 380 -58.53 -10.86 10.93
C LEU A 380 -59.27 -11.28 12.20
N ALA A 381 -60.52 -10.84 12.38
CA ALA A 381 -61.32 -11.11 13.57
C ALA A 381 -61.78 -12.57 13.68
N ASN A 382 -62.15 -13.20 12.56
CA ASN A 382 -62.62 -14.59 12.46
C ASN A 382 -63.44 -15.02 13.70
N VAL A 383 -64.52 -14.28 13.97
CA VAL A 383 -65.30 -14.36 15.22
C VAL A 383 -65.89 -15.76 15.39
N PRO A 384 -65.83 -16.37 16.60
CA PRO A 384 -65.32 -15.82 17.87
C PRO A 384 -63.84 -16.12 18.15
N THR A 385 -63.14 -16.79 17.22
CA THR A 385 -61.86 -17.46 17.47
C THR A 385 -60.61 -16.58 17.28
N GLY A 386 -60.69 -15.47 16.54
CA GLY A 386 -59.50 -14.69 16.18
C GLY A 386 -58.64 -15.36 15.12
N THR A 387 -57.57 -14.67 14.72
CA THR A 387 -56.52 -15.23 13.85
C THR A 387 -55.13 -14.93 14.38
N THR A 388 -54.15 -15.71 13.93
CA THR A 388 -52.74 -15.51 14.30
C THR A 388 -51.87 -15.34 13.07
N LEU A 389 -50.80 -14.55 13.23
CA LEU A 389 -49.72 -14.36 12.29
C LEU A 389 -48.41 -14.72 13.01
N THR A 390 -47.72 -15.76 12.54
CA THR A 390 -46.42 -16.15 13.09
C THR A 390 -45.30 -15.61 12.21
N ILE A 391 -44.41 -14.84 12.83
CA ILE A 391 -43.23 -14.27 12.20
C ILE A 391 -42.00 -14.80 12.92
N THR A 392 -41.05 -15.33 12.16
CA THR A 392 -39.76 -15.78 12.66
C THR A 392 -38.69 -14.82 12.19
N GLY A 393 -38.03 -14.17 13.15
CA GLY A 393 -36.92 -13.25 12.93
C GLY A 393 -35.70 -13.62 13.77
N ALA A 394 -34.85 -12.63 14.06
CA ALA A 394 -33.58 -12.85 14.77
C ALA A 394 -33.75 -13.43 16.19
N SER A 395 -34.87 -13.11 16.85
CA SER A 395 -35.19 -13.51 18.23
C SER A 395 -36.09 -14.75 18.32
N GLY A 396 -36.23 -15.50 17.22
CA GLY A 396 -37.08 -16.69 17.13
C GLY A 396 -38.47 -16.41 16.56
N ALA A 397 -39.38 -17.36 16.74
CA ALA A 397 -40.75 -17.29 16.25
C ALA A 397 -41.65 -16.57 17.28
N HIS A 398 -42.33 -15.53 16.82
CA HIS A 398 -43.28 -14.73 17.59
C HIS A 398 -44.64 -14.71 16.92
N THR A 399 -45.70 -14.61 17.71
CA THR A 399 -47.08 -14.67 17.27
C THR A 399 -47.77 -13.34 17.52
N ILE A 400 -48.42 -12.82 16.48
CA ILE A 400 -49.34 -11.70 16.54
C ILE A 400 -50.75 -12.28 16.52
N THR A 401 -51.52 -12.04 17.57
CA THR A 401 -52.89 -12.53 17.74
C THR A 401 -53.87 -11.39 17.52
N PHE A 402 -54.80 -11.55 16.60
CA PHE A 402 -55.91 -10.64 16.35
C PHE A 402 -57.14 -11.17 17.10
N ASP A 403 -57.50 -10.54 18.22
CA ASP A 403 -58.54 -11.03 19.12
C ASP A 403 -59.83 -10.18 19.05
N PRO A 404 -60.96 -10.73 18.59
CA PRO A 404 -62.22 -10.00 18.47
C PRO A 404 -62.89 -9.66 19.81
N ASN A 405 -62.40 -10.19 20.93
CA ASN A 405 -63.01 -10.03 22.25
C ASN A 405 -62.23 -9.06 23.17
N VAL A 406 -61.09 -8.54 22.70
CA VAL A 406 -60.19 -7.67 23.47
C VAL A 406 -60.18 -6.25 22.88
N THR A 407 -60.00 -5.22 23.71
CA THR A 407 -59.95 -3.80 23.29
C THR A 407 -58.56 -3.17 23.40
N THR A 408 -57.56 -3.90 23.90
CA THR A 408 -56.20 -3.38 24.12
C THR A 408 -55.17 -4.01 23.19
N VAL A 409 -54.03 -3.33 23.01
CA VAL A 409 -52.83 -3.88 22.39
C VAL A 409 -51.83 -4.21 23.49
N THR A 410 -51.39 -5.47 23.56
CA THR A 410 -50.41 -5.91 24.57
C THR A 410 -49.27 -6.66 23.90
N THR A 411 -48.04 -6.27 24.18
CA THR A 411 -46.83 -6.95 23.67
C THR A 411 -46.03 -7.50 24.83
N ALA A 412 -45.71 -8.80 24.79
CA ALA A 412 -44.91 -9.49 25.79
C ALA A 412 -43.97 -10.49 25.12
N SER A 413 -42.67 -10.37 25.41
CA SER A 413 -41.63 -11.27 24.91
C SER A 413 -41.65 -11.47 23.38
N GLY A 414 -41.98 -10.43 22.62
CA GLY A 414 -42.07 -10.44 21.15
C GLY A 414 -43.43 -10.86 20.57
N ASN A 415 -44.32 -11.48 21.38
CA ASN A 415 -45.69 -11.78 21.00
C ASN A 415 -46.59 -10.56 21.22
N THR A 416 -47.51 -10.28 20.30
CA THR A 416 -48.46 -9.16 20.42
C THR A 416 -49.89 -9.65 20.29
N THR A 417 -50.76 -9.23 21.20
CA THR A 417 -52.21 -9.35 21.03
C THR A 417 -52.76 -7.98 20.64
N ILE A 418 -53.51 -7.93 19.55
CA ILE A 418 -54.18 -6.74 19.01
C ILE A 418 -55.69 -6.95 19.18
N GLY A 419 -56.30 -6.14 20.04
CA GLY A 419 -57.74 -6.17 20.27
C GLY A 419 -58.55 -5.54 19.14
N LEU A 420 -59.60 -6.25 18.68
CA LEU A 420 -60.51 -5.81 17.62
C LEU A 420 -61.95 -5.58 18.11
N ALA A 421 -62.21 -5.72 19.42
CA ALA A 421 -63.53 -5.49 19.98
C ALA A 421 -63.95 -4.01 19.91
N SER A 422 -65.27 -3.75 19.96
CA SER A 422 -65.79 -2.38 20.02
C SER A 422 -65.24 -1.63 21.24
N GLY A 423 -64.78 -0.40 21.01
CA GLY A 423 -64.04 0.41 21.97
C GLY A 423 -62.52 0.22 21.93
N SER A 424 -61.97 -0.54 20.98
CA SER A 424 -60.52 -0.70 20.82
C SER A 424 -59.85 0.59 20.32
N ALA A 425 -58.69 0.91 20.89
CA ALA A 425 -57.84 2.02 20.44
C ALA A 425 -56.80 1.61 19.38
N ALA A 426 -56.82 0.34 18.95
CA ALA A 426 -55.82 -0.20 18.02
C ALA A 426 -55.97 0.37 16.60
N ASN A 427 -54.83 0.66 15.97
CA ASN A 427 -54.74 1.19 14.61
C ASN A 427 -53.84 0.32 13.73
N VAL A 428 -53.81 0.58 12.43
CA VAL A 428 -52.89 -0.10 11.50
C VAL A 428 -51.42 0.05 11.92
N SER A 429 -51.02 1.16 12.55
CA SER A 429 -49.68 1.31 13.14
C SER A 429 -49.33 0.21 14.12
N ASP A 430 -50.29 -0.32 14.88
CA ASP A 430 -50.05 -1.40 15.84
C ASP A 430 -49.76 -2.72 15.12
N ILE A 431 -50.35 -2.96 13.95
CA ILE A 431 -50.01 -4.09 13.08
C ILE A 431 -48.58 -3.96 12.58
N LEU A 432 -48.20 -2.79 12.05
CA LEU A 432 -46.86 -2.55 11.53
C LEU A 432 -45.80 -2.69 12.63
N ASN A 433 -46.06 -2.12 13.81
CA ASN A 433 -45.19 -2.22 14.97
C ASN A 433 -45.10 -3.65 15.52
N ALA A 434 -46.21 -4.40 15.53
CA ALA A 434 -46.22 -5.80 15.93
C ALA A 434 -45.39 -6.66 14.97
N ILE A 435 -45.52 -6.44 13.65
CA ILE A 435 -44.73 -7.13 12.62
C ILE A 435 -43.24 -6.82 12.82
N ALA A 436 -42.87 -5.55 12.99
CA ALA A 436 -41.48 -5.16 13.21
C ALA A 436 -40.91 -5.77 14.49
N THR A 437 -41.68 -5.76 15.57
CA THR A 437 -41.29 -6.33 16.87
C THR A 437 -41.11 -7.85 16.77
N ALA A 438 -42.05 -8.55 16.14
CA ALA A 438 -42.00 -10.00 15.93
C ALA A 438 -40.86 -10.43 14.98
N ALA A 439 -40.55 -9.61 13.96
CA ALA A 439 -39.41 -9.84 13.08
C ALA A 439 -38.06 -9.45 13.72
N GLY A 440 -38.06 -8.66 14.80
CA GLY A 440 -36.84 -8.13 15.41
C GLY A 440 -36.11 -7.11 14.52
N ILE A 441 -36.86 -6.35 13.71
CA ILE A 441 -36.34 -5.31 12.81
C ILE A 441 -36.83 -3.92 13.26
N PRO A 442 -36.14 -2.83 12.86
CA PRO A 442 -36.60 -1.48 13.20
C PRO A 442 -38.03 -1.22 12.71
N ALA A 443 -38.84 -0.49 13.48
CA ALA A 443 -40.23 -0.17 13.08
C ALA A 443 -40.31 0.56 11.72
N ALA A 444 -39.31 1.39 11.40
CA ALA A 444 -39.20 2.06 10.11
C ALA A 444 -39.03 1.11 8.91
N ASN A 445 -38.71 -0.16 9.15
CA ASN A 445 -38.59 -1.18 8.11
C ASN A 445 -39.93 -1.82 7.74
N VAL A 446 -41.00 -1.55 8.50
CA VAL A 446 -42.35 -2.03 8.20
C VAL A 446 -43.24 -0.83 7.94
N THR A 447 -43.55 -0.58 6.67
CA THR A 447 -44.27 0.62 6.24
C THR A 447 -45.50 0.26 5.40
N LEU A 448 -46.31 1.27 5.10
CA LEU A 448 -47.31 1.18 4.04
C LEU A 448 -46.75 1.84 2.78
N SER A 449 -46.90 1.19 1.63
CA SER A 449 -46.66 1.82 0.34
C SER A 449 -47.69 2.92 0.07
N ALA A 450 -47.43 3.75 -0.95
CA ALA A 450 -48.41 4.74 -1.42
C ALA A 450 -49.75 4.11 -1.89
N SER A 451 -49.75 2.80 -2.20
CA SER A 451 -50.94 2.03 -2.60
C SER A 451 -51.60 1.27 -1.43
N GLY A 452 -51.11 1.41 -0.20
CA GLY A 452 -51.66 0.75 0.99
C GLY A 452 -51.18 -0.68 1.22
N ASN A 453 -50.17 -1.15 0.50
CA ASN A 453 -49.58 -2.47 0.71
C ASN A 453 -48.56 -2.41 1.85
N ILE A 454 -48.56 -3.40 2.75
CA ILE A 454 -47.51 -3.49 3.76
C ILE A 454 -46.18 -3.83 3.07
N GLN A 455 -45.14 -3.04 3.34
CA GLN A 455 -43.77 -3.28 2.89
C GLN A 455 -42.90 -3.66 4.06
N ILE A 456 -42.11 -4.73 3.90
CA ILE A 456 -41.19 -5.24 4.92
C ILE A 456 -39.78 -5.23 4.34
N ALA A 457 -38.92 -4.37 4.88
CA ALA A 457 -37.49 -4.32 4.59
C ALA A 457 -36.71 -5.15 5.62
N THR A 458 -35.95 -6.14 5.16
CA THR A 458 -35.21 -7.04 6.07
C THR A 458 -34.09 -6.34 6.84
N GLY A 459 -33.58 -5.21 6.33
CA GLY A 459 -32.27 -4.72 6.72
C GLY A 459 -31.17 -5.73 6.37
N THR A 460 -30.00 -5.63 6.98
CA THR A 460 -28.89 -6.58 6.77
C THR A 460 -28.82 -7.68 7.84
N GLY A 461 -29.56 -7.53 8.94
CA GLY A 461 -29.39 -8.32 10.16
C GLY A 461 -30.12 -9.68 10.16
N THR A 462 -31.33 -9.77 9.60
CA THR A 462 -32.14 -10.98 9.66
C THR A 462 -33.03 -11.16 8.44
N ASP A 463 -33.35 -12.40 8.11
CA ASP A 463 -34.46 -12.73 7.22
C ASP A 463 -35.78 -12.62 8.02
N VAL A 464 -36.89 -12.32 7.33
CA VAL A 464 -38.23 -12.27 7.92
C VAL A 464 -39.04 -13.40 7.35
N ALA A 465 -39.12 -14.50 8.08
CA ALA A 465 -39.92 -15.65 7.67
C ALA A 465 -41.35 -15.51 8.21
N ILE A 466 -42.33 -15.59 7.32
CA ILE A 466 -43.75 -15.54 7.65
C ILE A 466 -44.32 -16.93 7.41
N THR A 467 -44.70 -17.59 8.48
CA THR A 467 -45.32 -18.91 8.43
C THR A 467 -46.83 -18.70 8.34
N GLY A 468 -47.42 -19.09 7.22
CA GLY A 468 -48.78 -18.72 6.82
C GLY A 468 -49.87 -18.98 7.86
N GLY A 469 -50.96 -18.24 7.72
CA GLY A 469 -52.18 -18.28 8.53
C GLY A 469 -53.20 -17.30 7.93
N SER A 470 -54.46 -17.39 8.33
CA SER A 470 -55.54 -16.54 7.77
C SER A 470 -55.22 -15.05 7.85
N ALA A 471 -54.47 -14.61 8.87
CA ALA A 471 -54.00 -13.22 9.00
C ALA A 471 -52.93 -12.83 7.97
N ALA A 472 -51.96 -13.71 7.67
CA ALA A 472 -50.96 -13.46 6.64
C ALA A 472 -51.62 -13.29 5.26
N THR A 473 -52.63 -14.11 4.95
CA THR A 473 -53.41 -14.00 3.71
C THR A 473 -54.25 -12.72 3.70
N ALA A 474 -54.92 -12.38 4.80
CA ALA A 474 -55.72 -11.16 4.91
C ALA A 474 -54.88 -9.88 4.72
N LEU A 475 -53.63 -9.88 5.19
CA LEU A 475 -52.67 -8.78 5.05
C LEU A 475 -51.78 -8.89 3.79
N GLY A 476 -51.90 -9.96 3.01
CA GLY A 476 -51.12 -10.21 1.80
C GLY A 476 -49.63 -10.43 2.02
N LEU A 477 -49.21 -10.90 3.20
CA LEU A 477 -47.81 -11.00 3.59
C LEU A 477 -47.14 -12.29 3.09
N SER A 478 -45.84 -12.21 2.80
CA SER A 478 -44.99 -13.35 2.44
C SER A 478 -43.59 -13.21 3.04
N SER A 479 -42.84 -14.31 3.12
CA SER A 479 -41.48 -14.31 3.67
C SER A 479 -40.53 -13.45 2.81
N VAL A 480 -39.64 -12.72 3.46
CA VAL A 480 -38.63 -11.87 2.81
C VAL A 480 -37.24 -12.28 3.29
N THR A 481 -36.40 -12.73 2.37
CA THR A 481 -35.00 -13.04 2.63
C THR A 481 -34.11 -11.86 2.25
N ARG A 482 -33.02 -11.66 2.98
CA ARG A 482 -31.99 -10.66 2.65
C ARG A 482 -31.36 -10.96 1.30
N GLY A 483 -30.93 -9.89 0.64
CA GLY A 483 -30.08 -9.97 -0.54
C GLY A 483 -28.63 -10.18 -0.12
N ASN A 484 -27.76 -10.40 -1.10
CA ASN A 484 -26.33 -10.38 -0.87
C ASN A 484 -25.59 -9.92 -2.12
N VAL A 485 -24.42 -9.31 -1.93
CA VAL A 485 -23.58 -8.80 -3.01
C VAL A 485 -22.11 -9.23 -2.80
N PRO A 486 -21.40 -9.66 -3.86
CA PRO A 486 -19.98 -9.93 -3.79
C PRO A 486 -19.16 -8.63 -3.84
N SER A 487 -18.01 -8.62 -3.18
CA SER A 487 -16.99 -7.56 -3.27
C SER A 487 -15.57 -8.14 -3.16
N THR A 488 -14.58 -7.36 -3.61
CA THR A 488 -13.15 -7.73 -3.57
C THR A 488 -12.32 -6.69 -2.79
N PRO A 489 -12.49 -6.60 -1.46
CA PRO A 489 -11.73 -5.64 -0.65
C PRO A 489 -10.23 -6.00 -0.59
N PRO A 490 -9.35 -5.06 -0.23
CA PRO A 490 -7.96 -5.37 0.09
C PRO A 490 -7.87 -6.35 1.27
N ILE A 491 -6.99 -7.35 1.16
CA ILE A 491 -6.81 -8.33 2.24
C ILE A 491 -6.35 -7.67 3.55
N THR A 492 -6.76 -8.27 4.66
CA THR A 492 -6.46 -7.83 6.03
C THR A 492 -5.88 -9.00 6.84
N GLY A 493 -5.41 -8.73 8.06
CA GLY A 493 -4.95 -9.79 8.97
C GLY A 493 -6.02 -10.85 9.26
N SER A 494 -7.30 -10.46 9.18
CA SER A 494 -8.45 -11.35 9.43
C SER A 494 -8.87 -12.18 8.22
N THR A 495 -8.34 -11.92 7.02
CA THR A 495 -8.67 -12.69 5.82
C THR A 495 -8.27 -14.16 6.02
N VAL A 496 -9.21 -15.07 5.76
CA VAL A 496 -9.01 -16.51 5.92
C VAL A 496 -8.27 -17.08 4.71
N LEU A 497 -7.37 -18.04 4.95
CA LEU A 497 -6.43 -18.57 3.93
C LEU A 497 -7.08 -19.47 2.87
N SER A 498 -8.32 -19.90 3.09
CA SER A 498 -9.06 -20.81 2.21
C SER A 498 -10.58 -20.69 2.39
N GLY A 499 -11.32 -21.40 1.55
CA GLY A 499 -12.78 -21.48 1.58
C GLY A 499 -13.48 -20.60 0.54
N THR A 500 -14.81 -20.67 0.53
CA THR A 500 -15.67 -19.87 -0.36
C THR A 500 -16.35 -18.76 0.42
N ALA A 501 -16.34 -17.53 -0.11
CA ALA A 501 -17.02 -16.41 0.52
C ALA A 501 -18.54 -16.69 0.65
N THR A 502 -19.05 -16.67 1.88
CA THR A 502 -20.47 -16.83 2.19
C THR A 502 -21.05 -15.51 2.69
N ALA A 503 -22.36 -15.30 2.52
CA ALA A 503 -23.00 -14.04 2.94
C ALA A 503 -22.92 -13.88 4.46
N GLY A 504 -22.33 -12.77 4.93
CA GLY A 504 -22.07 -12.52 6.34
C GLY A 504 -20.96 -13.40 6.94
N GLY A 505 -20.26 -14.18 6.12
CA GLY A 505 -19.06 -14.91 6.49
C GLY A 505 -17.81 -14.03 6.50
N PRO A 506 -16.66 -14.59 6.92
CA PRO A 506 -15.38 -13.88 6.88
C PRO A 506 -14.94 -13.61 5.44
N GLU A 507 -14.07 -12.61 5.28
CA GLU A 507 -13.31 -12.43 4.04
C GLU A 507 -12.39 -13.63 3.84
N VAL A 508 -12.35 -14.17 2.62
CA VAL A 508 -11.48 -15.29 2.23
C VAL A 508 -10.50 -14.85 1.16
N LEU A 509 -9.35 -15.50 1.07
CA LEU A 509 -8.35 -15.23 0.04
C LEU A 509 -8.94 -15.44 -1.37
N SER A 510 -8.51 -14.63 -2.35
CA SER A 510 -9.04 -14.71 -3.72
C SER A 510 -8.70 -16.02 -4.43
N ALA A 511 -7.56 -16.62 -4.11
CA ALA A 511 -7.21 -18.00 -4.45
C ALA A 511 -6.75 -18.73 -3.18
N ALA A 512 -7.31 -19.92 -2.95
CA ALA A 512 -7.17 -20.63 -1.69
C ALA A 512 -5.93 -21.53 -1.62
N PHE A 513 -5.35 -21.66 -0.41
CA PHE A 513 -4.48 -22.79 -0.09
C PHE A 513 -5.30 -24.05 0.17
N GLN A 514 -4.77 -25.22 -0.24
CA GLN A 514 -5.41 -26.51 -0.06
C GLN A 514 -4.74 -27.35 1.04
N ALA A 515 -5.58 -28.04 1.80
CA ALA A 515 -5.12 -29.11 2.68
C ALA A 515 -4.99 -30.42 1.90
N GLY A 516 -4.12 -31.31 2.37
CA GLY A 516 -4.00 -32.64 1.79
C GLY A 516 -5.25 -33.49 2.06
N SER A 517 -5.59 -34.38 1.12
CA SER A 517 -6.69 -35.33 1.26
C SER A 517 -6.24 -36.75 0.93
N ALA A 518 -6.69 -37.72 1.74
CA ALA A 518 -6.35 -39.13 1.56
C ALA A 518 -7.36 -39.90 0.67
N GLY A 519 -8.48 -39.28 0.30
CA GLY A 519 -9.51 -39.88 -0.56
C GLY A 519 -9.16 -39.75 -2.05
N PRO A 520 -9.76 -40.53 -2.96
CA PRO A 520 -9.51 -40.40 -4.39
C PRO A 520 -10.27 -39.20 -5.00
N PRO A 521 -9.59 -38.31 -5.75
CA PRO A 521 -8.15 -38.29 -5.99
C PRO A 521 -7.38 -37.75 -4.78
N ALA A 522 -6.27 -38.41 -4.42
CA ALA A 522 -5.43 -37.97 -3.33
C ALA A 522 -4.77 -36.64 -3.72
N VAL A 523 -4.83 -35.66 -2.83
CA VAL A 523 -4.29 -34.32 -3.07
C VAL A 523 -3.19 -34.07 -2.05
N ASN A 524 -2.01 -33.63 -2.52
CA ASN A 524 -0.93 -33.22 -1.64
C ASN A 524 -1.27 -31.87 -0.97
N PRO A 525 -0.95 -31.69 0.32
CA PRO A 525 -1.15 -30.40 0.97
C PRO A 525 -0.28 -29.33 0.31
N ASP A 526 -0.77 -28.09 0.30
CA ASP A 526 0.09 -26.97 -0.05
C ASP A 526 1.12 -26.72 1.06
N THR A 527 2.24 -26.14 0.66
CA THR A 527 3.35 -25.81 1.54
C THR A 527 3.96 -24.45 1.20
N ILE A 528 4.36 -23.72 2.23
CA ILE A 528 5.28 -22.58 2.11
C ILE A 528 6.61 -22.99 2.75
N THR A 529 7.71 -22.84 2.03
CA THR A 529 9.05 -23.07 2.56
C THR A 529 9.71 -21.75 2.88
N VAL A 530 10.11 -21.54 4.14
CA VAL A 530 10.79 -20.34 4.65
C VAL A 530 12.18 -20.77 5.14
N ASN A 531 13.25 -20.25 4.54
CA ASN A 531 14.64 -20.52 4.93
C ASN A 531 14.95 -22.03 4.99
N GLY A 532 14.35 -22.82 4.10
CA GLY A 532 14.46 -24.28 4.05
C GLY A 532 13.54 -25.05 5.00
N GLN A 533 12.84 -24.39 5.93
CA GLN A 533 11.83 -25.00 6.80
C GLN A 533 10.46 -24.98 6.13
N THR A 534 9.72 -26.09 6.20
CA THR A 534 8.43 -26.23 5.50
C THR A 534 7.25 -26.02 6.46
N LEU A 535 6.40 -25.04 6.15
CA LEU A 535 5.10 -24.81 6.75
C LEU A 535 4.01 -25.49 5.90
N THR A 536 3.31 -26.47 6.47
CA THR A 536 2.31 -27.29 5.75
C THR A 536 0.89 -26.87 6.07
N PHE A 537 0.05 -26.73 5.04
CA PHE A 537 -1.37 -26.43 5.21
C PHE A 537 -2.17 -27.71 5.50
N VAL A 538 -2.94 -27.69 6.59
CA VAL A 538 -3.76 -28.83 7.05
C VAL A 538 -5.24 -28.42 7.17
N ALA A 539 -6.15 -29.41 7.12
CA ALA A 539 -7.58 -29.13 7.18
C ALA A 539 -8.00 -28.55 8.54
N SER A 540 -7.48 -29.14 9.62
CA SER A 540 -7.72 -28.74 11.01
C SER A 540 -6.70 -29.41 11.94
N GLY A 541 -6.52 -28.88 13.15
CA GLY A 541 -5.69 -29.52 14.18
C GLY A 541 -4.18 -29.32 13.98
N ALA A 542 -3.77 -28.24 13.32
CA ALA A 542 -2.36 -27.89 13.13
C ALA A 542 -1.54 -28.00 14.43
N ALA A 543 -0.50 -28.82 14.41
CA ALA A 543 0.38 -29.07 15.55
C ALA A 543 1.79 -28.49 15.30
N GLY A 544 2.28 -27.67 16.23
CA GLY A 544 3.64 -27.13 16.20
C GLY A 544 3.83 -25.92 15.28
N PRO A 545 5.09 -25.46 15.10
CA PRO A 545 5.42 -24.25 14.33
C PRO A 545 5.35 -24.46 12.80
N ASN A 546 5.35 -25.71 12.33
CA ASN A 546 5.47 -26.05 10.90
C ASN A 546 4.14 -26.48 10.26
N GLN A 547 3.01 -26.21 10.92
CA GLN A 547 1.66 -26.47 10.39
C GLN A 547 0.74 -25.26 10.60
N ILE A 548 -0.21 -25.09 9.69
CA ILE A 548 -1.27 -24.07 9.76
C ILE A 548 -2.59 -24.62 9.22
N ASN A 549 -3.72 -24.28 9.84
CA ASN A 549 -5.02 -24.71 9.32
C ASN A 549 -5.42 -23.85 8.13
N ILE A 550 -6.08 -24.44 7.13
CA ILE A 550 -6.63 -23.68 6.00
C ILE A 550 -7.75 -22.70 6.42
N THR A 551 -8.33 -22.89 7.62
CA THR A 551 -9.32 -21.99 8.23
C THR A 551 -8.69 -20.90 9.09
N ASP A 552 -7.38 -20.91 9.29
CA ASP A 552 -6.68 -19.81 9.97
C ASP A 552 -6.61 -18.59 9.04
N ASN A 553 -6.16 -17.46 9.59
CA ASN A 553 -6.09 -16.18 8.87
C ASN A 553 -4.65 -15.75 8.57
N ILE A 554 -4.52 -14.66 7.80
CA ILE A 554 -3.22 -14.11 7.42
C ILE A 554 -2.39 -13.71 8.64
N THR A 555 -2.98 -13.16 9.72
CA THR A 555 -2.22 -12.86 10.95
C THR A 555 -1.56 -14.12 11.53
N THR A 556 -2.26 -15.26 11.54
CA THR A 556 -1.67 -16.53 11.96
C THR A 556 -0.55 -16.98 11.03
N LEU A 557 -0.74 -16.87 9.71
CA LEU A 557 0.31 -17.19 8.73
C LEU A 557 1.57 -16.36 8.93
N LEU A 558 1.42 -15.03 9.08
CA LEU A 558 2.54 -14.12 9.31
C LEU A 558 3.26 -14.44 10.62
N GLY A 559 2.53 -14.74 11.70
CA GLY A 559 3.13 -15.17 12.96
C GLY A 559 3.94 -16.47 12.85
N LYS A 560 3.53 -17.42 12.00
CA LYS A 560 4.31 -18.64 11.72
C LYS A 560 5.57 -18.33 10.92
N ILE A 561 5.48 -17.47 9.91
CA ILE A 561 6.64 -17.02 9.13
C ILE A 561 7.64 -16.30 10.05
N ASP A 562 7.17 -15.38 10.89
CA ASP A 562 7.98 -14.64 11.86
C ASP A 562 8.71 -15.56 12.84
N GLN A 563 8.03 -16.61 13.31
CA GLN A 563 8.63 -17.60 14.20
C GLN A 563 9.75 -18.39 13.50
N ILE A 564 9.59 -18.70 12.20
CA ILE A 564 10.62 -19.42 11.43
C ILE A 564 11.80 -18.50 11.09
N THR A 565 11.55 -17.23 10.77
CA THR A 565 12.63 -16.25 10.48
C THR A 565 13.34 -15.78 11.75
N GLY A 566 12.70 -15.90 12.91
CA GLY A 566 13.25 -15.45 14.18
C GLY A 566 13.29 -13.93 14.33
N THR A 567 12.47 -13.21 13.56
CA THR A 567 12.40 -11.73 13.60
C THR A 567 11.92 -11.22 14.96
N THR A 568 12.54 -10.16 15.45
CA THR A 568 12.10 -9.40 16.63
C THR A 568 11.02 -8.37 16.30
N LYS A 569 10.79 -8.11 15.01
CA LYS A 569 9.73 -7.24 14.50
C LYS A 569 8.64 -8.07 13.81
N PRO A 570 7.38 -8.03 14.27
CA PRO A 570 6.29 -8.74 13.62
C PRO A 570 6.11 -8.31 12.16
N SER A 571 5.86 -9.26 11.27
CA SER A 571 5.42 -8.98 9.90
C SER A 571 4.03 -8.34 9.91
N THR A 572 3.74 -7.52 8.91
CA THR A 572 2.53 -6.70 8.90
C THR A 572 1.77 -6.82 7.60
N ILE A 573 0.50 -6.42 7.64
CA ILE A 573 -0.36 -6.29 6.47
C ILE A 573 -1.13 -4.97 6.60
N HIS A 574 -1.13 -4.18 5.54
CA HIS A 574 -1.87 -2.93 5.49
C HIS A 574 -2.23 -2.57 4.05
N GLY A 575 -3.47 -2.11 3.84
CA GLY A 575 -3.95 -1.74 2.50
C GLY A 575 -3.83 -2.88 1.48
N GLY A 576 -3.93 -4.14 1.91
CA GLY A 576 -3.75 -5.31 1.05
C GLY A 576 -2.30 -5.74 0.81
N VAL A 577 -1.29 -5.01 1.31
CA VAL A 577 0.12 -5.35 1.09
C VAL A 577 0.73 -5.96 2.33
N ILE A 578 1.37 -7.12 2.15
CA ILE A 578 2.11 -7.83 3.20
C ILE A 578 3.58 -7.39 3.19
N THR A 579 4.11 -7.16 4.38
CA THR A 579 5.52 -6.82 4.61
C THR A 579 6.10 -7.85 5.59
N ILE A 580 7.00 -8.71 5.09
CA ILE A 580 7.69 -9.73 5.87
C ILE A 580 8.93 -9.13 6.49
N ASN A 581 8.96 -9.01 7.81
CA ASN A 581 10.12 -8.50 8.53
C ASN A 581 11.08 -9.66 8.88
N THR A 582 12.38 -9.39 8.80
CA THR A 582 13.42 -10.35 9.16
C THR A 582 14.64 -9.64 9.73
N ASP A 583 15.18 -10.17 10.81
CA ASP A 583 16.44 -9.71 11.38
C ASP A 583 17.65 -10.28 10.64
N ASP A 584 17.47 -11.35 9.84
CA ASP A 584 18.51 -11.94 8.98
C ASP A 584 18.03 -12.00 7.53
N PRO A 585 18.26 -10.93 6.74
CA PRO A 585 17.61 -10.82 5.44
C PRO A 585 18.42 -11.47 4.33
N GLY A 586 19.71 -11.73 4.59
CA GLY A 586 20.56 -12.53 3.70
C GLY A 586 20.14 -13.99 3.65
N SER A 587 19.45 -14.48 4.68
CA SER A 587 18.91 -15.83 4.76
C SER A 587 17.44 -15.93 4.35
N LEU A 588 16.72 -14.81 4.22
CA LEU A 588 15.29 -14.85 3.89
C LEU A 588 15.07 -15.40 2.48
N ASN A 589 14.45 -16.57 2.42
CA ASN A 589 14.09 -17.24 1.19
C ASN A 589 12.73 -17.93 1.38
N ILE A 590 11.67 -17.35 0.81
CA ILE A 590 10.32 -17.90 0.89
C ILE A 590 9.85 -18.38 -0.49
N THR A 591 9.42 -19.64 -0.56
CA THR A 591 8.81 -20.26 -1.74
C THR A 591 7.48 -20.91 -1.37
N SER A 592 6.60 -21.14 -2.35
CA SER A 592 5.32 -21.80 -2.16
C SER A 592 5.11 -22.89 -3.20
N SER A 593 4.49 -24.01 -2.82
CA SER A 593 4.05 -25.04 -3.76
C SER A 593 2.84 -24.63 -4.60
N ASN A 594 2.07 -23.64 -4.11
CA ASN A 594 0.89 -23.08 -4.78
C ASN A 594 1.14 -21.62 -5.12
N SER A 595 1.62 -21.37 -6.33
CA SER A 595 1.95 -20.02 -6.81
C SER A 595 0.72 -19.13 -6.97
N THR A 596 -0.46 -19.70 -7.24
CA THR A 596 -1.72 -18.95 -7.37
C THR A 596 -2.20 -18.39 -6.04
N ALA A 597 -2.24 -19.19 -4.98
CA ALA A 597 -2.59 -18.74 -3.63
C ALA A 597 -1.51 -17.80 -3.06
N PHE A 598 -0.24 -18.06 -3.37
CA PHE A 598 0.85 -17.17 -2.98
C PHE A 598 0.80 -15.81 -3.69
N SER A 599 0.40 -15.78 -4.97
CA SER A 599 0.12 -14.53 -5.69
C SER A 599 -1.09 -13.79 -5.12
N ALA A 600 -2.09 -14.52 -4.62
CA ALA A 600 -3.24 -13.91 -3.93
C ALA A 600 -2.88 -13.26 -2.58
N LEU A 601 -1.69 -13.54 -2.03
CA LEU A 601 -1.09 -12.79 -0.91
C LEU A 601 -0.29 -11.55 -1.37
N GLY A 602 -0.16 -11.33 -2.67
CA GLY A 602 0.56 -10.20 -3.28
C GLY A 602 2.00 -10.51 -3.70
N PHE A 603 2.50 -11.73 -3.49
CA PHE A 603 3.84 -12.14 -3.90
C PHE A 603 3.82 -12.76 -5.29
N THR A 604 4.11 -11.95 -6.32
CA THR A 604 4.08 -12.38 -7.73
C THR A 604 5.43 -12.91 -8.23
N THR A 605 6.47 -12.77 -7.41
CA THR A 605 7.82 -13.29 -7.67
C THR A 605 8.23 -14.29 -6.59
N SER A 606 8.85 -15.41 -6.99
CA SER A 606 9.39 -16.42 -6.08
C SER A 606 10.85 -16.75 -6.47
N PRO A 607 11.79 -16.85 -5.52
CA PRO A 607 11.59 -16.70 -4.07
C PRO A 607 11.36 -15.25 -3.62
N VAL A 608 10.69 -15.08 -2.47
CA VAL A 608 10.63 -13.80 -1.75
C VAL A 608 11.89 -13.70 -0.89
N THR A 609 12.65 -12.64 -1.12
CA THR A 609 13.91 -12.33 -0.42
C THR A 609 13.83 -10.94 0.21
N ALA A 610 14.51 -10.71 1.33
CA ALA A 610 14.52 -9.39 1.98
C ALA A 610 15.77 -8.57 1.65
N ALA A 611 15.66 -7.26 1.84
CA ALA A 611 16.81 -6.35 1.80
C ALA A 611 17.81 -6.71 2.92
N LYS A 612 19.07 -7.03 2.59
CA LYS A 612 20.12 -7.49 3.54
C LYS A 612 20.36 -6.45 4.65
N ALA A 613 20.60 -6.93 5.88
CA ALA A 613 20.93 -6.11 7.06
C ALA A 613 22.39 -5.67 7.00
N PRO A 614 22.80 -4.64 7.75
CA PRO A 614 24.22 -4.29 7.83
C PRO A 614 25.06 -5.51 8.24
N LEU A 615 26.18 -5.75 7.56
CA LEU A 615 27.06 -6.90 7.81
C LEU A 615 28.47 -6.45 8.19
N ARG A 616 29.08 -7.15 9.14
CA ARG A 616 30.47 -6.94 9.57
C ARG A 616 31.27 -8.23 9.56
N VAL A 617 32.59 -8.11 9.62
CA VAL A 617 33.49 -9.27 9.69
C VAL A 617 33.36 -9.94 11.07
N GLY A 618 33.16 -11.26 11.07
CA GLY A 618 32.69 -12.01 12.25
C GLY A 618 33.73 -12.37 13.32
N SER A 619 35.03 -12.16 13.06
CA SER A 619 36.07 -12.57 14.01
C SER A 619 37.35 -11.73 13.90
N SER A 620 38.14 -11.75 14.98
CA SER A 620 39.48 -11.18 15.04
C SER A 620 40.52 -12.29 15.29
N PRO A 621 41.71 -12.26 14.68
CA PRO A 621 42.20 -11.26 13.72
C PRO A 621 41.43 -11.25 12.39
N LEU A 622 41.20 -10.05 11.84
CA LEU A 622 40.35 -9.86 10.66
C LEU A 622 40.84 -10.64 9.43
N GLY A 623 42.16 -10.69 9.21
CA GLY A 623 42.78 -11.43 8.09
C GLY A 623 42.66 -12.95 8.17
N SER A 624 42.06 -13.49 9.22
CA SER A 624 41.76 -14.92 9.37
C SER A 624 40.27 -15.20 9.51
N ALA A 625 39.41 -14.19 9.35
CA ALA A 625 37.97 -14.35 9.48
C ALA A 625 37.37 -15.22 8.36
N THR A 626 36.35 -16.01 8.70
CA THR A 626 35.66 -16.90 7.76
C THR A 626 34.16 -16.64 7.66
N THR A 627 33.63 -15.72 8.48
CA THR A 627 32.19 -15.43 8.54
C THR A 627 31.90 -13.93 8.50
N LEU A 628 30.71 -13.58 8.02
CA LEU A 628 30.08 -12.28 8.24
C LEU A 628 29.07 -12.41 9.39
N VAL A 629 28.88 -11.35 10.16
CA VAL A 629 27.90 -11.28 11.27
C VAL A 629 26.97 -10.09 11.07
N ASN A 630 25.78 -10.18 11.66
CA ASN A 630 24.82 -9.07 11.67
C ASN A 630 25.40 -7.87 12.44
N GLY A 631 25.54 -6.75 11.74
CA GLY A 631 26.11 -5.50 12.23
C GLY A 631 25.09 -4.51 12.77
N SER A 632 23.78 -4.78 12.70
CA SER A 632 22.71 -3.79 12.98
C SER A 632 22.86 -3.06 14.31
N ALA A 633 23.34 -3.73 15.37
CA ALA A 633 23.55 -3.12 16.69
C ALA A 633 24.87 -2.32 16.80
N THR A 634 25.85 -2.62 15.94
CA THR A 634 27.24 -2.11 16.04
C THR A 634 27.66 -1.24 14.87
N THR A 635 26.77 -0.98 13.92
CA THR A 635 27.00 -0.18 12.72
C THR A 635 25.99 0.97 12.70
N VAL A 636 26.42 2.15 12.27
CA VAL A 636 25.53 3.30 12.16
C VAL A 636 24.39 2.98 11.22
N GLN A 637 23.16 3.14 11.71
CA GLN A 637 21.96 3.05 10.89
C GLN A 637 21.88 4.30 10.02
N TRP A 638 22.21 4.15 8.73
CA TRP A 638 22.25 5.30 7.80
C TRP A 638 20.84 5.80 7.45
N TYR A 639 19.86 4.90 7.29
CA TYR A 639 18.45 5.24 7.02
C TYR A 639 17.65 5.23 8.32
N LEU A 640 17.15 6.40 8.72
CA LEU A 640 16.43 6.63 9.98
C LEU A 640 14.91 6.67 9.80
N GLY A 641 14.44 6.67 8.54
CA GLY A 641 13.02 6.61 8.23
C GLY A 641 12.39 5.26 8.57
N ASN A 642 11.07 5.17 8.36
CA ASN A 642 10.33 3.93 8.57
C ASN A 642 9.72 3.41 7.27
N ASP A 643 10.01 2.14 7.01
CA ASP A 643 9.38 1.39 5.95
C ASP A 643 7.89 1.27 6.25
N GLY A 644 7.08 2.00 5.50
CA GLY A 644 5.65 1.79 5.54
C GLY A 644 5.31 0.46 4.87
N PRO A 645 4.12 -0.08 5.13
CA PRO A 645 3.66 -1.25 4.42
C PRO A 645 3.50 -0.93 2.93
N GLY A 646 3.91 -1.87 2.08
CA GLY A 646 3.80 -1.73 0.62
C GLY A 646 4.95 -0.98 -0.06
N SER A 647 4.65 -0.43 -1.23
CA SER A 647 5.60 0.34 -2.03
C SER A 647 6.05 1.59 -1.28
N PRO A 648 7.25 2.15 -1.53
CA PRO A 648 7.64 3.47 -1.05
C PRO A 648 6.56 4.55 -1.28
N ARG A 649 5.76 4.43 -2.36
CA ARG A 649 4.65 5.34 -2.67
C ARG A 649 3.51 5.30 -1.65
N SER A 650 3.18 4.14 -1.07
CA SER A 650 2.07 4.01 -0.11
C SER A 650 2.38 4.62 1.27
N THR A 651 3.62 5.04 1.51
CA THR A 651 4.03 5.69 2.77
C THR A 651 3.43 7.10 2.98
N ALA A 652 2.85 7.69 1.93
CA ALA A 652 2.02 8.87 2.00
C ALA A 652 0.85 8.76 1.02
N MET A 653 -0.36 8.98 1.53
CA MET A 653 -1.60 8.87 0.75
C MET A 653 -2.51 10.07 1.02
N ALA A 654 -3.21 10.53 -0.01
CA ALA A 654 -4.18 11.60 0.10
C ALA A 654 -5.43 11.26 -0.72
N ARG A 655 -6.61 11.47 -0.12
CA ARG A 655 -7.88 11.37 -0.82
C ARG A 655 -8.10 12.67 -1.58
N VAL A 656 -8.23 12.56 -2.90
CA VAL A 656 -8.35 13.70 -3.81
C VAL A 656 -9.71 13.79 -4.47
N ASP A 657 -10.57 12.79 -4.24
CA ASP A 657 -11.97 12.71 -4.69
C ASP A 657 -12.73 11.71 -3.79
N ASP A 658 -14.05 11.59 -3.94
CA ASP A 658 -14.85 10.65 -3.15
C ASP A 658 -14.44 9.18 -3.37
N SER A 659 -13.90 8.84 -4.53
CA SER A 659 -13.45 7.48 -4.86
C SER A 659 -11.98 7.38 -5.25
N VAL A 660 -11.22 8.48 -5.18
CA VAL A 660 -9.83 8.53 -5.67
C VAL A 660 -8.89 8.87 -4.53
N THR A 661 -7.94 7.95 -4.29
CA THR A 661 -6.82 8.14 -3.36
C THR A 661 -5.52 8.03 -4.14
N VAL A 662 -4.62 8.98 -3.90
CA VAL A 662 -3.32 9.05 -4.57
C VAL A 662 -2.23 8.72 -3.57
N GLN A 663 -1.29 7.86 -3.99
CA GLN A 663 -0.10 7.49 -3.24
C GLN A 663 1.09 8.27 -3.79
N TYR A 664 1.87 8.91 -2.92
CA TYR A 664 2.93 9.84 -3.34
C TYR A 664 4.14 9.88 -2.39
N GLY A 665 4.22 8.95 -1.43
CA GLY A 665 5.34 8.85 -0.50
C GLY A 665 6.65 8.49 -1.20
N ALA A 666 7.80 8.74 -0.58
CA ALA A 666 9.13 8.39 -1.07
C ALA A 666 10.02 7.96 0.10
N GLN A 667 11.10 7.22 -0.19
CA GLN A 667 12.03 6.77 0.85
C GLN A 667 13.48 6.90 0.40
N ALA A 668 14.39 7.18 1.35
CA ALA A 668 15.81 7.29 1.03
C ALA A 668 16.49 5.92 0.82
N ASN A 669 15.92 4.84 1.32
CA ASN A 669 16.40 3.46 1.15
C ASN A 669 15.86 2.76 -0.10
N GLU A 670 15.18 3.48 -1.00
CA GLU A 670 14.88 2.96 -2.33
C GLU A 670 16.17 2.56 -3.07
N ASP A 671 16.14 1.45 -3.81
CA ASP A 671 17.32 0.79 -4.37
C ASP A 671 18.19 1.75 -5.20
N ALA A 672 17.56 2.58 -6.04
CA ALA A 672 18.24 3.58 -6.87
C ALA A 672 19.02 4.60 -6.03
N ILE A 673 18.39 5.12 -4.97
CA ILE A 673 18.97 6.15 -4.09
C ILE A 673 20.06 5.55 -3.21
N ARG A 674 19.80 4.36 -2.64
CA ARG A 674 20.76 3.61 -1.81
C ARG A 674 22.05 3.32 -2.59
N LYS A 675 21.94 2.78 -3.81
CA LYS A 675 23.12 2.44 -4.63
C LYS A 675 23.94 3.66 -5.00
N GLU A 676 23.28 4.77 -5.33
CA GLU A 676 23.96 6.03 -5.58
C GLU A 676 24.68 6.53 -4.33
N LEU A 677 24.00 6.52 -3.18
CA LEU A 677 24.57 6.97 -1.90
C LEU A 677 25.80 6.12 -1.52
N GLN A 678 25.69 4.80 -1.69
CA GLN A 678 26.78 3.85 -1.49
C GLN A 678 27.95 4.14 -2.43
N ALA A 679 27.73 4.24 -3.74
CA ALA A 679 28.82 4.42 -4.71
C ALA A 679 29.56 5.74 -4.48
N VAL A 680 28.83 6.82 -4.18
CA VAL A 680 29.41 8.12 -3.82
C VAL A 680 30.19 8.03 -2.51
N ALA A 681 29.66 7.36 -1.49
CA ALA A 681 30.34 7.14 -0.21
C ALA A 681 31.62 6.33 -0.37
N VAL A 682 31.57 5.19 -1.09
CA VAL A 682 32.72 4.32 -1.37
C VAL A 682 33.81 5.13 -2.04
N PHE A 683 33.50 5.86 -3.11
CA PHE A 683 34.50 6.61 -3.86
C PHE A 683 35.11 7.76 -3.05
N GLY A 684 34.27 8.54 -2.36
CA GLY A 684 34.72 9.69 -1.58
C GLY A 684 35.44 9.34 -0.28
N THR A 685 35.17 8.15 0.28
CA THR A 685 35.78 7.70 1.54
C THR A 685 37.05 6.90 1.33
N PHE A 686 37.17 6.18 0.22
CA PHE A 686 38.33 5.35 -0.06
C PHE A 686 39.60 6.20 -0.09
N SER A 687 40.63 5.73 0.60
CA SER A 687 41.98 6.29 0.56
C SER A 687 43.01 5.16 0.59
N THR A 688 44.21 5.47 0.12
CA THR A 688 45.33 4.52 0.11
C THR A 688 46.63 5.19 0.55
N SER A 689 47.73 4.46 0.64
CA SER A 689 49.04 5.06 0.88
C SER A 689 49.46 5.93 -0.31
N PRO A 690 49.86 7.20 -0.13
CA PRO A 690 50.35 8.04 -1.22
C PRO A 690 51.61 7.48 -1.92
N THR A 691 52.36 6.60 -1.24
CA THR A 691 53.61 6.00 -1.73
C THR A 691 53.53 4.48 -1.92
N GLY A 692 52.34 3.90 -1.80
CA GLY A 692 52.13 2.47 -1.95
C GLY A 692 52.33 1.97 -3.38
N GLN A 693 52.99 0.81 -3.53
CA GLN A 693 53.28 0.21 -4.83
C GLN A 693 52.04 0.01 -5.71
N TYR A 694 50.90 -0.32 -5.12
CA TYR A 694 49.66 -0.64 -5.82
C TYR A 694 48.60 0.47 -5.79
N SER A 695 48.91 1.62 -5.16
CA SER A 695 47.93 2.67 -4.88
C SER A 695 47.23 3.22 -6.12
N GLY A 696 47.99 3.54 -7.18
CA GLY A 696 47.40 3.99 -8.44
C GLY A 696 46.52 2.92 -9.10
N GLY A 697 46.86 1.64 -8.94
CA GLY A 697 46.06 0.52 -9.46
C GLY A 697 44.77 0.29 -8.66
N GLN A 698 44.79 0.53 -7.35
CA GLN A 698 43.60 0.47 -6.50
C GLN A 698 42.60 1.54 -6.90
N VAL A 699 43.06 2.79 -7.06
CA VAL A 699 42.19 3.91 -7.45
C VAL A 699 41.67 3.72 -8.87
N ALA A 700 42.51 3.27 -9.83
CA ALA A 700 42.06 2.93 -11.17
C ALA A 700 40.94 1.87 -11.17
N ALA A 701 41.15 0.77 -10.44
CA ALA A 701 40.18 -0.31 -10.34
C ALA A 701 38.88 0.13 -9.66
N LEU A 702 38.96 1.04 -8.68
CA LEU A 702 37.81 1.60 -7.99
C LEU A 702 37.03 2.57 -8.88
N SER A 703 37.71 3.47 -9.59
CA SER A 703 37.10 4.43 -10.52
C SER A 703 36.21 3.72 -11.54
N VAL A 704 36.71 2.64 -12.16
CA VAL A 704 35.92 1.84 -13.13
C VAL A 704 34.66 1.27 -12.50
N ARG A 705 34.77 0.69 -11.29
CA ARG A 705 33.63 0.09 -10.57
C ARG A 705 32.60 1.13 -10.17
N VAL A 706 33.03 2.30 -9.71
CA VAL A 706 32.15 3.41 -9.34
C VAL A 706 31.44 3.97 -10.57
N THR A 707 32.14 4.16 -11.68
CA THR A 707 31.51 4.60 -12.94
C THR A 707 30.45 3.60 -13.40
N GLN A 708 30.73 2.30 -13.34
CA GLN A 708 29.76 1.26 -13.69
C GLN A 708 28.56 1.24 -12.73
N ALA A 709 28.79 1.36 -11.43
CA ALA A 709 27.74 1.37 -10.40
C ALA A 709 26.79 2.57 -10.53
N LEU A 710 27.30 3.73 -10.99
CA LEU A 710 26.50 4.94 -11.23
C LEU A 710 25.85 4.97 -12.63
N THR A 711 26.14 3.99 -13.49
CA THR A 711 25.52 3.89 -14.81
C THR A 711 24.18 3.15 -14.70
N LYS A 712 23.13 3.67 -15.35
CA LYS A 712 21.82 3.00 -15.39
C LYS A 712 21.96 1.58 -15.97
N GLN A 713 21.55 0.58 -15.19
CA GLN A 713 21.59 -0.84 -15.59
C GLN A 713 20.17 -1.35 -15.91
N PRO A 714 20.00 -2.21 -16.92
CA PRO A 714 18.72 -2.87 -17.19
C PRO A 714 18.23 -3.70 -15.98
N GLY A 715 16.94 -3.64 -15.68
CA GLY A 715 16.33 -4.41 -14.59
C GLY A 715 16.61 -3.90 -13.19
N GLN A 716 17.27 -2.74 -13.03
CA GLN A 716 17.43 -2.05 -11.74
C GLN A 716 16.59 -0.77 -11.71
N GLN A 717 16.05 -0.42 -10.54
CA GLN A 717 15.33 0.83 -10.35
C GLN A 717 16.28 2.01 -10.60
N SER A 718 15.83 3.02 -11.35
CA SER A 718 16.53 4.29 -11.49
C SER A 718 15.75 5.43 -10.82
N ILE A 719 16.42 6.54 -10.52
CA ILE A 719 15.74 7.73 -9.94
C ILE A 719 14.66 8.27 -10.89
N GLU A 720 14.87 8.13 -12.20
CA GLU A 720 13.91 8.53 -13.23
C GLU A 720 12.64 7.64 -13.20
N ASP A 721 12.75 6.39 -12.77
CA ASP A 721 11.58 5.52 -12.57
C ASP A 721 10.75 6.03 -11.37
N ILE A 722 11.41 6.43 -10.28
CA ILE A 722 10.75 7.08 -9.12
C ILE A 722 10.03 8.37 -9.54
N GLN A 723 10.67 9.20 -10.36
CA GLN A 723 10.06 10.43 -10.89
C GLN A 723 8.85 10.13 -11.77
N THR A 724 8.88 9.02 -12.53
CA THR A 724 7.77 8.58 -13.36
C THR A 724 6.57 8.16 -12.52
N ASP A 725 6.77 7.43 -11.43
CA ASP A 725 5.71 7.06 -10.48
C ASP A 725 5.04 8.29 -9.86
N LEU A 726 5.85 9.27 -9.43
CA LEU A 726 5.36 10.54 -8.90
C LEU A 726 4.62 11.36 -9.97
N ALA A 727 5.05 11.33 -11.22
CA ALA A 727 4.35 11.99 -12.32
C ALA A 727 2.97 11.35 -12.60
N MET A 728 2.83 10.04 -12.43
CA MET A 728 1.53 9.36 -12.52
C MET A 728 0.56 9.82 -11.44
N ALA A 729 1.04 10.00 -10.21
CA ALA A 729 0.26 10.60 -9.12
C ALA A 729 -0.20 12.02 -9.48
N GLN A 730 0.69 12.84 -10.05
CA GLN A 730 0.33 14.20 -10.51
C GLN A 730 -0.72 14.20 -11.62
N ASN A 731 -0.62 13.30 -12.60
CA ASN A 731 -1.61 13.16 -13.67
C ASN A 731 -2.99 12.76 -13.12
N THR A 732 -3.03 11.80 -12.18
CA THR A 732 -4.27 11.37 -11.54
C THR A 732 -4.95 12.53 -10.79
N MET A 733 -4.16 13.35 -10.07
CA MET A 733 -4.68 14.55 -9.41
C MET A 733 -5.12 15.62 -10.41
N LYS A 734 -4.41 15.80 -11.52
CA LYS A 734 -4.80 16.75 -12.58
C LYS A 734 -6.16 16.39 -13.17
N ASP A 735 -6.40 15.11 -13.42
CA ASP A 735 -7.68 14.64 -13.94
C ASP A 735 -8.80 14.82 -12.91
N ALA A 736 -8.55 14.50 -11.64
CA ALA A 736 -9.48 14.74 -10.54
C ALA A 736 -9.82 16.23 -10.39
N GLY A 737 -8.82 17.11 -10.40
CA GLY A 737 -9.00 18.56 -10.35
C GLY A 737 -9.80 19.11 -11.52
N THR A 738 -9.59 18.56 -12.73
CA THR A 738 -10.38 18.93 -13.92
C THR A 738 -11.85 18.56 -13.75
N ARG A 739 -12.15 17.34 -13.29
CA ARG A 739 -13.53 16.90 -13.00
C ARG A 739 -14.19 17.74 -11.92
N GLN A 740 -13.47 18.00 -10.83
CA GLN A 740 -13.96 18.81 -9.71
C GLN A 740 -14.25 20.25 -10.10
N THR A 741 -13.41 20.85 -10.95
CA THR A 741 -13.65 22.20 -11.48
C THR A 741 -14.94 22.25 -12.29
N GLN A 742 -15.20 21.24 -13.12
CA GLN A 742 -16.44 21.13 -13.89
C GLN A 742 -17.65 20.91 -12.98
N ALA A 743 -17.56 19.98 -12.01
CA ALA A 743 -18.62 19.71 -11.05
C ALA A 743 -18.97 20.95 -10.21
N LYS A 744 -17.96 21.70 -9.76
CA LYS A 744 -18.15 22.97 -9.05
C LYS A 744 -18.87 23.99 -9.92
N ALA A 745 -18.47 24.16 -11.19
CA ALA A 745 -19.14 25.09 -12.09
C ALA A 745 -20.61 24.71 -12.36
N GLN A 746 -20.90 23.41 -12.52
CA GLN A 746 -22.27 22.92 -12.66
C GLN A 746 -23.10 23.14 -11.39
N LEU A 747 -22.59 22.76 -10.22
CA LEU A 747 -23.25 22.99 -8.93
C LEU A 747 -23.50 24.48 -8.70
N GLN A 748 -22.52 25.34 -9.01
CA GLN A 748 -22.69 26.79 -8.92
C GLN A 748 -23.79 27.28 -9.86
N THR A 749 -23.83 26.80 -11.10
CA THR A 749 -24.90 27.15 -12.06
C THR A 749 -26.27 26.75 -11.55
N ILE A 750 -26.42 25.55 -10.97
CA ILE A 750 -27.72 25.10 -10.46
C ILE A 750 -28.11 25.87 -9.20
N ILE A 751 -27.15 26.19 -8.32
CA ILE A 751 -27.38 27.07 -7.16
C ILE A 751 -27.81 28.46 -7.64
N ASP A 752 -27.11 29.02 -8.62
CA ASP A 752 -27.42 30.35 -9.17
C ASP A 752 -28.81 30.34 -9.81
N GLN A 753 -29.20 29.29 -10.55
CA GLN A 753 -30.55 29.13 -11.09
C GLN A 753 -31.63 29.00 -10.00
N ALA A 754 -31.32 28.29 -8.92
CA ALA A 754 -32.22 28.12 -7.79
C ALA A 754 -32.35 29.38 -6.92
N GLU A 755 -31.35 30.26 -6.93
CA GLU A 755 -31.30 31.52 -6.19
C GLU A 755 -31.74 32.74 -7.02
N SER A 756 -31.66 32.69 -8.35
CA SER A 756 -31.88 33.87 -9.21
C SER A 756 -33.36 34.21 -9.38
N ALA A 757 -33.69 35.49 -9.20
CA ALA A 757 -34.99 36.04 -9.57
C ALA A 757 -34.93 36.59 -11.00
N SER A 758 -35.87 36.19 -11.86
CA SER A 758 -35.95 36.73 -13.23
C SER A 758 -36.42 38.19 -13.21
N PRO A 759 -35.61 39.16 -13.68
CA PRO A 759 -36.00 40.59 -13.65
C PRO A 759 -37.27 40.87 -14.45
N ASP A 760 -37.48 40.15 -15.57
CA ASP A 760 -38.65 40.31 -16.43
C ASP A 760 -39.93 39.78 -15.77
N GLN A 761 -39.85 38.61 -15.12
CA GLN A 761 -40.98 38.06 -14.36
C GLN A 761 -41.30 38.92 -13.14
N VAL A 762 -40.28 39.32 -12.37
CA VAL A 762 -40.42 40.19 -11.21
C VAL A 762 -41.01 41.55 -11.61
N ALA A 763 -40.55 42.15 -12.71
CA ALA A 763 -41.12 43.40 -13.23
C ALA A 763 -42.57 43.25 -13.67
N SER A 764 -42.94 42.13 -14.32
CA SER A 764 -44.33 41.84 -14.71
C SER A 764 -45.24 41.64 -13.50
N GLU A 765 -44.74 40.98 -12.46
CA GLU A 765 -45.49 40.77 -11.21
C GLU A 765 -45.65 42.07 -10.42
N ILE A 766 -44.61 42.91 -10.34
CA ILE A 766 -44.68 44.26 -9.78
C ILE A 766 -45.75 45.07 -10.51
N LEU A 767 -45.77 45.04 -11.84
CA LEU A 767 -46.77 45.75 -12.63
C LEU A 767 -48.19 45.22 -12.38
N SER A 768 -48.35 43.90 -12.30
CA SER A 768 -49.62 43.25 -11.97
C SER A 768 -50.12 43.67 -10.58
N LEU A 769 -49.24 43.67 -9.58
CA LEU A 769 -49.54 44.09 -8.21
C LEU A 769 -49.85 45.58 -8.12
N GLN A 770 -49.15 46.43 -8.88
CA GLN A 770 -49.48 47.87 -8.99
C GLN A 770 -50.88 48.08 -9.58
N ASN A 771 -51.25 47.32 -10.62
CA ASN A 771 -52.58 47.36 -11.21
C ASN A 771 -53.66 46.84 -10.24
N ALA A 772 -53.39 45.75 -9.51
CA ALA A 772 -54.28 45.20 -8.49
C ALA A 772 -54.45 46.16 -7.30
N LEU A 773 -53.39 46.87 -6.91
CA LEU A 773 -53.40 47.90 -5.88
C LEU A 773 -54.28 49.09 -6.31
N GLN A 774 -54.11 49.58 -7.55
CA GLN A 774 -54.95 50.64 -8.12
C GLN A 774 -56.43 50.22 -8.18
N ALA A 775 -56.71 49.00 -8.63
CA ALA A 775 -58.07 48.44 -8.65
C ALA A 775 -58.67 48.32 -7.24
N SER A 776 -57.88 47.87 -6.26
CA SER A 776 -58.33 47.76 -4.86
C SER A 776 -58.62 49.12 -4.24
N TYR A 777 -57.82 50.15 -4.54
CA TYR A 777 -58.10 51.54 -4.15
C TYR A 777 -59.36 52.07 -4.83
N GLN A 778 -59.60 51.72 -6.10
CA GLN A 778 -60.80 52.14 -6.83
C GLN A 778 -62.07 51.44 -6.33
N VAL A 779 -62.01 50.16 -5.99
CA VAL A 779 -63.10 49.43 -5.31
C VAL A 779 -63.35 50.00 -3.92
N THR A 780 -62.30 50.30 -3.15
CA THR A 780 -62.43 50.94 -1.82
C THR A 780 -63.06 52.33 -1.95
N SER A 781 -62.72 53.10 -2.99
CA SER A 781 -63.34 54.39 -3.31
C SER A 781 -64.82 54.22 -3.70
N ASN A 782 -65.16 53.23 -4.54
CA ASN A 782 -66.55 52.93 -4.89
C ASN A 782 -67.37 52.44 -3.68
N LEU A 783 -66.78 51.67 -2.77
CA LEU A 783 -67.41 51.22 -1.53
C LEU A 783 -67.62 52.37 -0.53
N SER A 784 -66.66 53.31 -0.43
CA SER A 784 -66.84 54.51 0.42
C SER A 784 -67.89 55.46 -0.16
N GLN A 785 -68.11 55.42 -1.48
CA GLN A 785 -69.19 56.14 -2.17
C GLN A 785 -70.57 55.45 -2.05
N LEU A 786 -70.64 54.17 -1.66
CA LEU A 786 -71.88 53.43 -1.33
C LEU A 786 -72.36 53.68 0.13
N SER A 787 -72.05 54.85 0.67
CA SER A 787 -72.62 55.35 1.92
C SER A 787 -74.13 55.57 1.76
N LEU A 788 -74.91 55.22 2.80
CA LEU A 788 -76.36 55.40 2.89
C LEU A 788 -76.84 56.83 2.54
N VAL A 789 -75.93 57.82 2.60
CA VAL A 789 -76.17 59.23 2.23
C VAL A 789 -76.36 59.46 0.71
N LYS A 790 -75.97 58.50 -0.15
CA LYS A 790 -76.16 58.60 -1.62
C LYS A 790 -77.31 57.72 -2.15
N PHE A 791 -77.88 56.86 -1.30
CA PHE A 791 -79.00 55.97 -1.64
C PHE A 791 -80.36 56.55 -1.24
N LEU A 792 -80.37 57.46 -0.25
CA LEU A 792 -81.47 58.40 0.02
C LEU A 792 -81.22 59.69 -0.74
#